data_AF-A0A923D9Y1-F1
#
_entry.id   AF-A0A923D9Y1-F1
#
_cell.length_a   1.000
_cell.length_b   1.000
_cell.length_c   1.000
_cell.angle_alpha   90.00
_cell.angle_beta   90.00
_cell.angle_gamma   90.00
#
_symmetry.space_group_name_H-M   'P 1'
#
loop_
_entity.id
_entity.type
_entity.pdbx_description
1 polymer ?
#
loop_
_entity_poly.entity_id
_entity_poly.type
_entity_poly.pdbx_seq_one_letter_code
_entity_poly.pdbx_strand_id
1 'polypeptide(L)'
;MKTVLRCLVILICWLSFCLELNAKPNDETLLNQYDETIFVISNFSGVDANLNEPKSIQELLDENIGGFRFYLEWEKQQNQLMIKKADGTSISFRQTIHEIKKFLENKPEKIFTLFLDFSTNVNELQDIFLETGINQYLYSYDTKEGWPPLKTMMVENKRLVVFSMQEHRNSPNWLLYVWNHAVEPYFSIWEAPVFKGEFLKGDPKNSLLIYNDYNFPQKSEAPKNLKFDTNQNPYLIEHIKNTWINTGKTPNFIMLDRYENWILGVISYLRGFKIIKGTVSYNTQVLDYVNWAKTGSLTSGKYSFPVGPGDNMVLTPSSPGFRFTPETVAFNEPELNIIQHFVASHLQITDNLEGHYTFAKESHDYSINGFAGKPQNVQFANDSTRSSVALFGENSFIVLPGAEEFKIRDHDFSVAAWIKIKEYLPNRRDYCIIGTKNNSYQQGIHLLIRDQKPYFGFYSNDLQGKTILAPDRWYHLVWRYNKLSGEQAIFLNGKLDSRSLGHPAYKGRDNLYIGVAGFNWSSNMNGAIDNLSIWSRALGEEEIWQLNKEVIEIVPIKNIFILYPVLSWSGIILIVLSLLSALFLKFKHNLKRQPSSAEKIRKIDQAIIRKPESNYIQLFGDFKVLDKNGNEITSLFTPKLKKLFLIILLYSKRNKYGISTQELTEILWHGHSSQSAKNSRGVTIRKLRLILESLDSVQINFHIDRWAMSFDGPVYCDYVECLKLLKREKIHDTNFNLNFYHIIQEGELFKGESYDWLDDFKGFVGNNIVDILLKFISELTIEHDNELILKLTDRILETDPVNDQALAFKLKVLIKQNNYNLAKFTFERFCTLYEEMYGEKFASKFDDLLTS
;
A
#
# COMPACT_ATOMS: atom_id res chain seq x y z
N MET A 1 35.94 16.34 -49.61
CA MET A 1 34.63 15.78 -49.20
C MET A 1 34.58 15.31 -47.73
N LYS A 2 35.53 14.49 -47.24
CA LYS A 2 35.49 13.98 -45.84
C LYS A 2 35.61 15.06 -44.75
N THR A 3 36.34 16.16 -45.01
CA THR A 3 36.51 17.27 -44.06
C THR A 3 35.23 18.12 -43.94
N VAL A 4 34.54 18.34 -45.05
CA VAL A 4 33.27 19.09 -45.08
C VAL A 4 32.15 18.29 -44.40
N LEU A 5 32.12 16.96 -44.57
CA LEU A 5 31.16 16.09 -43.91
C LEU A 5 31.38 16.03 -42.38
N ARG A 6 32.64 16.04 -41.91
CA ARG A 6 32.96 16.16 -40.47
C ARG A 6 32.55 17.51 -39.90
N CYS A 7 32.79 18.60 -40.61
CA CYS A 7 32.33 19.92 -40.18
C CYS A 7 30.81 20.02 -40.16
N LEU A 8 30.10 19.42 -41.14
CA LEU A 8 28.63 19.39 -41.14
C LEU A 8 28.06 18.57 -39.99
N VAL A 9 28.64 17.40 -39.68
CA VAL A 9 28.21 16.56 -38.55
C VAL A 9 28.49 17.27 -37.22
N ILE A 10 29.65 17.93 -37.07
CA ILE A 10 29.94 18.72 -35.88
C ILE A 10 28.97 19.91 -35.77
N LEU A 11 28.66 20.60 -36.87
CA LEU A 11 27.71 21.72 -36.89
C LEU A 11 26.27 21.26 -36.59
N ILE A 12 25.85 20.10 -37.11
CA ILE A 12 24.53 19.49 -36.85
C ILE A 12 24.45 19.01 -35.39
N CYS A 13 25.50 18.38 -34.85
CA CYS A 13 25.56 18.04 -33.43
C CYS A 13 25.57 19.29 -32.54
N TRP A 14 26.23 20.38 -32.96
CA TRP A 14 26.22 21.65 -32.24
C TRP A 14 24.85 22.34 -32.31
N LEU A 15 24.19 22.31 -33.47
CA LEU A 15 22.84 22.86 -33.66
C LEU A 15 21.78 22.05 -32.90
N SER A 16 21.85 20.73 -32.91
CA SER A 16 20.98 19.86 -32.10
C SER A 16 21.21 20.05 -30.60
N PHE A 17 22.47 20.23 -30.17
CA PHE A 17 22.82 20.49 -28.77
C PHE A 17 22.42 21.91 -28.31
N CYS A 18 22.51 22.91 -29.18
CA CYS A 18 21.97 24.25 -28.92
C CYS A 18 20.43 24.27 -28.89
N LEU A 19 19.76 23.37 -29.61
CA LEU A 19 18.31 23.17 -29.53
C LEU A 19 17.88 22.46 -28.23
N GLU A 20 18.71 21.57 -27.67
CA GLU A 20 18.48 20.95 -26.35
C GLU A 20 18.85 21.87 -25.17
N LEU A 21 19.89 22.71 -25.29
CA LEU A 21 20.25 23.72 -24.27
C LEU A 21 19.25 24.87 -24.18
N ASN A 22 18.50 25.14 -25.25
CA ASN A 22 17.36 26.05 -25.29
C ASN A 22 16.01 25.30 -25.27
N ALA A 23 16.00 24.01 -24.94
CA ALA A 23 14.75 23.29 -24.77
C ALA A 23 13.98 23.98 -23.64
N LYS A 24 12.84 24.59 -24.00
CA LYS A 24 11.80 24.88 -23.02
C LYS A 24 11.61 23.62 -22.17
N PRO A 25 11.40 23.75 -20.84
CA PRO A 25 11.14 22.58 -20.02
C PRO A 25 10.11 21.71 -20.73
N ASN A 26 10.46 20.45 -21.03
CA ASN A 26 9.50 19.49 -21.58
C ASN A 26 8.24 19.59 -20.72
N ASP A 27 7.04 19.61 -21.32
CA ASP A 27 5.78 19.80 -20.59
C ASP A 27 5.63 18.82 -19.40
N GLU A 28 6.28 17.66 -19.44
CA GLU A 28 6.39 16.72 -18.32
C GLU A 28 7.15 17.26 -17.09
N THR A 29 8.24 18.01 -17.26
CA THR A 29 9.02 18.57 -16.13
C THR A 29 8.28 19.67 -15.37
N LEU A 30 7.32 20.34 -16.03
CA LEU A 30 6.44 21.34 -15.41
C LEU A 30 5.39 20.70 -14.49
N LEU A 31 5.11 19.40 -14.65
CA LEU A 31 4.19 18.63 -13.81
C LEU A 31 4.84 18.11 -12.52
N ASN A 32 6.18 18.13 -12.44
CA ASN A 32 6.90 17.66 -11.25
C ASN A 32 6.60 18.52 -10.01
N GLN A 33 6.62 17.88 -8.84
CA GLN A 33 6.63 18.59 -7.57
C GLN A 33 8.02 19.19 -7.28
N TYR A 34 8.06 20.17 -6.37
CA TYR A 34 9.31 20.77 -5.94
C TYR A 34 10.29 19.72 -5.36
N ASP A 35 9.80 18.76 -4.58
CA ASP A 35 10.58 17.64 -4.04
C ASP A 35 10.83 16.49 -5.03
N GLU A 36 10.43 16.64 -6.28
CA GLU A 36 10.77 15.75 -7.40
C GLU A 36 11.78 16.39 -8.36
N THR A 37 12.27 17.58 -8.03
CA THR A 37 13.13 18.38 -8.90
C THR A 37 14.57 18.41 -8.39
N ILE A 38 15.52 18.31 -9.31
CA ILE A 38 16.97 18.43 -9.05
C ILE A 38 17.44 19.85 -9.36
N PHE A 39 18.01 20.50 -8.35
CA PHE A 39 18.58 21.85 -8.36
C PHE A 39 20.09 21.77 -8.14
N VAL A 40 20.85 22.51 -8.96
CA VAL A 40 22.27 22.77 -8.71
C VAL A 40 22.38 24.04 -7.88
N ILE A 41 23.02 23.94 -6.72
CA ILE A 41 23.20 25.03 -5.79
C ILE A 41 24.69 25.38 -5.76
N SER A 42 25.03 26.64 -6.02
CA SER A 42 26.40 27.13 -5.81
C SER A 42 26.57 27.53 -4.35
N ASN A 43 27.53 26.91 -3.66
CA ASN A 43 27.92 27.26 -2.31
C ASN A 43 28.85 28.47 -2.36
N PHE A 44 28.24 29.65 -2.34
CA PHE A 44 28.96 30.93 -2.35
C PHE A 44 29.38 31.37 -0.93
N SER A 45 29.27 30.47 0.05
CA SER A 45 29.58 30.74 1.46
C SER A 45 31.05 30.46 1.78
N GLY A 46 31.62 31.20 2.74
CA GLY A 46 33.03 31.07 3.11
C GLY A 46 33.37 30.19 4.31
N VAL A 47 32.38 29.59 4.98
CA VAL A 47 32.61 28.88 6.26
C VAL A 47 32.81 27.38 6.06
N ASP A 48 32.12 26.78 5.08
CA ASP A 48 32.15 25.33 4.84
C ASP A 48 32.60 24.95 3.41
N ALA A 49 32.86 25.94 2.54
CA ALA A 49 33.33 25.67 1.18
C ALA A 49 34.85 25.43 1.18
N ASN A 50 35.28 24.30 0.62
CA ASN A 50 36.71 23.97 0.53
C ASN A 50 37.41 24.72 -0.62
N LEU A 51 36.64 25.28 -1.56
CA LEU A 51 37.13 25.95 -2.74
C LEU A 51 36.50 27.35 -2.87
N ASN A 52 37.29 28.32 -3.32
CA ASN A 52 36.74 29.64 -3.66
C ASN A 52 35.97 29.58 -4.99
N GLU A 53 34.81 30.22 -5.04
CA GLU A 53 33.99 30.40 -6.24
C GLU A 53 34.53 31.60 -7.05
N PRO A 54 35.15 31.38 -8.23
CA PRO A 54 35.73 32.46 -9.01
C PRO A 54 34.68 33.28 -9.78
N LYS A 55 33.50 32.72 -10.06
CA LYS A 55 32.45 33.42 -10.80
C LYS A 55 31.72 34.42 -9.90
N SER A 56 31.33 35.55 -10.46
CA SER A 56 30.44 36.52 -9.81
C SER A 56 29.01 36.00 -9.70
N ILE A 57 28.19 36.64 -8.86
CA ILE A 57 26.76 36.33 -8.74
C ILE A 57 26.07 36.40 -10.11
N GLN A 58 26.32 37.45 -10.89
CA GLN A 58 25.70 37.61 -12.21
C GLN A 58 26.12 36.51 -13.17
N GLU A 59 27.41 36.16 -13.24
CA GLU A 59 27.88 35.06 -14.10
C GLU A 59 27.24 33.73 -13.72
N LEU A 60 27.05 33.46 -12.42
CA LEU A 60 26.37 32.26 -11.94
C LEU A 60 24.86 32.25 -12.25
N LEU A 61 24.21 33.41 -12.19
CA LEU A 61 22.81 33.56 -12.62
C LEU A 61 22.66 33.34 -14.14
N ASP A 62 23.63 33.81 -14.93
CA ASP A 62 23.66 33.62 -16.38
C ASP A 62 23.84 32.13 -16.76
N GLU A 63 24.55 31.35 -15.95
CA GLU A 63 24.64 29.87 -16.03
C GLU A 63 23.35 29.15 -15.62
N ASN A 64 22.31 29.89 -15.23
CA ASN A 64 20.98 29.39 -14.89
C ASN A 64 20.96 28.38 -13.73
N ILE A 65 21.80 28.58 -12.71
CA ILE A 65 21.84 27.73 -11.51
C ILE A 65 20.48 27.68 -10.79
N GLY A 66 20.26 26.64 -9.97
CA GLY A 66 19.03 26.47 -9.19
C GLY A 66 18.95 27.35 -7.94
N GLY A 67 20.08 27.87 -7.46
CA GLY A 67 20.12 28.58 -6.19
C GLY A 67 21.50 28.83 -5.63
N PHE A 68 21.55 29.47 -4.47
CA PHE A 68 22.79 29.75 -3.73
C PHE A 68 22.71 29.28 -2.29
N ARG A 69 23.86 28.92 -1.73
CA ARG A 69 24.09 28.91 -0.28
C ARG A 69 24.95 30.11 0.09
N PHE A 70 24.50 30.89 1.09
CA PHE A 70 25.19 32.06 1.60
C PHE A 70 25.41 31.94 3.10
N TYR A 71 26.59 32.33 3.57
CA TYR A 71 26.84 32.64 4.97
C TYR A 71 26.74 34.14 5.16
N LEU A 72 25.85 34.58 6.05
CA LEU A 72 25.58 35.98 6.30
C LEU A 72 26.16 36.42 7.63
N GLU A 73 26.82 37.57 7.61
CA GLU A 73 27.38 38.21 8.80
C GLU A 73 26.97 39.68 8.82
N TRP A 74 26.70 40.21 10.02
CA TRP A 74 26.45 41.64 10.19
C TRP A 74 27.76 42.42 10.24
N GLU A 75 27.97 43.32 9.28
CA GLU A 75 29.13 44.20 9.30
C GLU A 75 28.81 45.51 10.01
N LYS A 76 29.42 45.71 11.19
CA LYS A 76 29.18 46.90 12.04
C LYS A 76 29.56 48.22 11.38
N GLN A 77 30.56 48.23 10.49
CA GLN A 77 31.05 49.47 9.86
C GLN A 77 30.08 50.00 8.81
N GLN A 78 29.53 49.11 7.98
CA GLN A 78 28.60 49.47 6.92
C GLN A 78 27.13 49.36 7.36
N ASN A 79 26.89 48.85 8.58
CA ASN A 79 25.57 48.66 9.19
C ASN A 79 24.62 47.89 8.25
N GLN A 80 25.12 46.82 7.65
CA GLN A 80 24.37 45.98 6.72
C GLN A 80 24.79 44.51 6.82
N LEU A 81 23.90 43.63 6.35
CA LEU A 81 24.19 42.21 6.15
C LEU A 81 25.10 42.01 4.94
N MET A 82 26.16 41.24 5.15
CA MET A 82 27.16 40.91 4.14
C MET A 82 27.21 39.39 3.94
N ILE A 83 27.50 38.97 2.71
CA ILE A 83 27.80 37.58 2.37
C ILE A 83 29.31 37.40 2.50
N LYS A 84 29.75 36.46 3.33
CA LYS A 84 31.16 36.10 3.47
C LYS A 84 31.55 35.06 2.44
N LYS A 85 32.58 35.34 1.64
CA LYS A 85 33.15 34.41 0.66
C LYS A 85 34.28 33.56 1.26
N ALA A 86 34.61 32.46 0.58
CA ALA A 86 35.68 31.54 1.00
C ALA A 86 37.09 32.16 0.94
N ASP A 87 37.31 33.16 0.08
CA ASP A 87 38.55 33.96 0.07
C ASP A 87 38.65 34.97 1.22
N GLY A 88 37.65 35.02 2.11
CA GLY A 88 37.58 35.94 3.24
C GLY A 88 37.07 37.34 2.88
N THR A 89 36.80 37.63 1.61
CA THR A 89 36.15 38.89 1.21
C THR A 89 34.64 38.84 1.50
N SER A 90 33.99 40.01 1.46
CA SER A 90 32.55 40.13 1.72
C SER A 90 31.89 40.98 0.63
N ILE A 91 30.64 40.65 0.29
CA ILE A 91 29.79 41.45 -0.63
C ILE A 91 28.44 41.76 0.01
N SER A 92 27.77 42.84 -0.45
CA SER A 92 26.49 43.27 0.11
C SER A 92 25.37 42.26 -0.21
N PHE A 93 24.74 41.72 0.84
CA PHE A 93 23.61 40.81 0.67
C PHE A 93 22.41 41.50 0.01
N ARG A 94 22.16 42.77 0.38
CA ARG A 94 21.09 43.60 -0.21
C ARG A 94 21.25 43.73 -1.72
N GLN A 95 22.47 44.00 -2.20
CA GLN A 95 22.73 44.12 -3.63
C GLN A 95 22.52 42.78 -4.34
N THR A 96 23.03 41.68 -3.78
CA THR A 96 22.84 40.33 -4.32
C THR A 96 21.36 39.95 -4.42
N ILE A 97 20.54 40.26 -3.42
CA ILE A 97 19.08 40.02 -3.48
C ILE A 97 18.42 40.85 -4.59
N HIS A 98 18.87 42.09 -4.82
CA HIS A 98 18.37 42.90 -5.92
C HIS A 98 18.74 42.30 -7.31
N GLU A 99 19.93 41.72 -7.44
CA GLU A 99 20.36 40.98 -8.65
C GLU A 99 19.51 39.72 -8.88
N ILE A 100 19.27 38.91 -7.83
CA ILE A 100 18.39 37.73 -7.90
C ILE A 100 16.96 38.12 -8.27
N LYS A 101 16.44 39.22 -7.70
CA LYS A 101 15.11 39.74 -8.02
C LYS A 101 15.00 40.11 -9.50
N LYS A 102 15.97 40.83 -10.07
CA LYS A 102 16.01 41.15 -11.51
C LYS A 102 16.06 39.89 -12.37
N PHE A 103 16.83 38.89 -11.94
CA PHE A 103 16.89 37.60 -12.64
C PHE A 103 15.54 36.88 -12.67
N LEU A 104 14.81 36.84 -11.54
CA LEU A 104 13.48 36.25 -11.46
C LEU A 104 12.42 37.03 -12.26
N GLU A 105 12.55 38.36 -12.37
CA GLU A 105 11.71 39.18 -13.25
C GLU A 105 11.91 38.85 -14.72
N ASN A 106 13.17 38.64 -15.13
CA ASN A 106 13.52 38.33 -16.52
C ASN A 106 13.23 36.87 -16.90
N LYS A 107 13.11 35.97 -15.92
CA LYS A 107 12.83 34.53 -16.12
C LYS A 107 11.60 34.10 -15.32
N PRO A 108 10.37 34.32 -15.82
CA PRO A 108 9.13 34.00 -15.10
C PRO A 108 8.95 32.49 -14.82
N GLU A 109 9.58 31.63 -15.60
CA GLU A 109 9.56 30.17 -15.45
C GLU A 109 10.55 29.65 -14.39
N LYS A 110 11.44 30.51 -13.88
CA LYS A 110 12.49 30.08 -12.98
C LYS A 110 11.97 29.91 -11.55
N ILE A 111 12.23 28.73 -10.99
CA ILE A 111 12.16 28.45 -9.55
C ILE A 111 13.59 28.53 -8.98
N PHE A 112 13.72 29.17 -7.83
CA PHE A 112 15.01 29.49 -7.22
C PHE A 112 15.01 29.16 -5.73
N THR A 113 16.14 28.65 -5.23
CA THR A 113 16.26 28.24 -3.83
C THR A 113 17.45 28.93 -3.16
N LEU A 114 17.26 29.44 -1.95
CA LEU A 114 18.32 30.04 -1.14
C LEU A 114 18.53 29.26 0.16
N PHE A 115 19.77 28.97 0.49
CA PHE A 115 20.19 28.43 1.78
C PHE A 115 20.97 29.51 2.52
N LEU A 116 20.42 29.99 3.64
CA LEU A 116 21.00 31.10 4.39
C LEU A 116 21.51 30.57 5.73
N ASP A 117 22.80 30.73 5.96
CA ASP A 117 23.47 30.41 7.20
C ASP A 117 23.80 31.70 7.94
N PHE A 118 23.12 31.96 9.05
CA PHE A 118 23.26 33.22 9.78
C PHE A 118 22.87 33.06 11.24
N SER A 119 23.41 33.92 12.09
CA SER A 119 23.09 34.01 13.53
C SER A 119 22.46 35.35 13.93
N THR A 120 22.24 36.24 12.96
CA THR A 120 21.69 37.58 13.14
C THR A 120 20.16 37.57 13.36
N ASN A 121 19.59 38.74 13.69
CA ASN A 121 18.15 38.89 13.88
C ASN A 121 17.39 38.70 12.56
N VAL A 122 16.39 37.83 12.56
CA VAL A 122 15.53 37.52 11.40
C VAL A 122 14.81 38.76 10.86
N ASN A 123 14.54 39.77 11.69
CA ASN A 123 13.89 41.01 11.25
C ASN A 123 14.72 41.77 10.20
N GLU A 124 16.04 41.81 10.36
CA GLU A 124 16.94 42.47 9.39
C GLU A 124 16.86 41.79 8.01
N LEU A 125 16.73 40.46 8.00
CA LEU A 125 16.52 39.70 6.78
C LEU A 125 15.17 40.06 6.15
N GLN A 126 14.10 40.12 6.95
CA GLN A 126 12.76 40.50 6.48
C GLN A 126 12.75 41.90 5.86
N ASP A 127 13.39 42.86 6.52
CA ASP A 127 13.45 44.25 6.05
C ASP A 127 14.15 44.35 4.70
N ILE A 128 15.27 43.64 4.49
CA ILE A 128 15.94 43.60 3.18
C ILE A 128 15.02 42.98 2.11
N PHE A 129 14.29 41.91 2.43
CA PHE A 129 13.38 41.27 1.47
C PHE A 129 12.20 42.16 1.09
N LEU A 130 11.68 42.94 2.05
CA LEU A 130 10.62 43.92 1.83
C LEU A 130 11.13 45.11 1.00
N GLU A 131 12.25 45.70 1.38
CA GLU A 131 12.84 46.87 0.72
C GLU A 131 13.28 46.59 -0.72
N THR A 132 13.78 45.38 -0.99
CA THR A 132 14.15 44.96 -2.36
C THR A 132 12.95 44.54 -3.21
N GLY A 133 11.78 44.30 -2.58
CA GLY A 133 10.57 43.83 -3.24
C GLY A 133 10.63 42.37 -3.72
N ILE A 134 11.60 41.57 -3.26
CA ILE A 134 11.70 40.14 -3.61
C ILE A 134 10.63 39.31 -2.87
N ASN A 135 10.06 39.84 -1.78
CA ASN A 135 9.06 39.19 -0.94
C ASN A 135 7.83 38.69 -1.72
N GLN A 136 7.49 39.30 -2.85
CA GLN A 136 6.40 38.83 -3.71
C GLN A 136 6.59 37.38 -4.20
N TYR A 137 7.85 36.94 -4.36
CA TYR A 137 8.21 35.62 -4.87
C TYR A 137 8.30 34.54 -3.78
N LEU A 138 8.24 34.90 -2.50
CA LEU A 138 8.47 33.96 -1.39
C LEU A 138 7.38 32.89 -1.30
N TYR A 139 7.81 31.63 -1.30
CA TYR A 139 6.99 30.47 -1.00
C TYR A 139 6.91 30.22 0.51
N SER A 140 5.75 29.76 1.00
CA SER A 140 5.55 29.30 2.38
C SER A 140 5.06 27.86 2.36
N TYR A 141 5.68 27.00 3.16
CA TYR A 141 5.36 25.58 3.16
C TYR A 141 4.09 25.28 3.97
N ASP A 142 3.15 24.56 3.37
CA ASP A 142 1.98 24.02 4.08
C ASP A 142 2.19 22.53 4.36
N THR A 143 2.19 22.17 5.63
CA THR A 143 2.31 20.77 6.08
C THR A 143 1.18 19.85 5.60
N LYS A 144 0.01 20.40 5.25
CA LYS A 144 -1.15 19.62 4.77
C LYS A 144 -1.06 19.31 3.28
N GLU A 145 -0.70 20.31 2.48
CA GLU A 145 -0.61 20.19 1.02
C GLU A 145 0.76 19.62 0.59
N GLY A 146 1.80 19.83 1.40
CA GLY A 146 3.16 19.40 1.11
C GLY A 146 3.87 20.31 0.08
N TRP A 147 4.77 19.72 -0.71
CA TRP A 147 5.48 20.42 -1.77
C TRP A 147 4.61 20.53 -3.02
N PRO A 148 4.48 21.73 -3.62
CA PRO A 148 3.57 21.96 -4.73
C PRO A 148 4.21 21.56 -6.06
N PRO A 149 3.40 21.34 -7.11
CA PRO A 149 3.88 21.30 -8.49
C PRO A 149 4.60 22.60 -8.87
N LEU A 150 5.68 22.51 -9.64
CA LEU A 150 6.42 23.70 -10.09
C LEU A 150 5.51 24.66 -10.87
N LYS A 151 4.59 24.13 -11.69
CA LYS A 151 3.59 24.93 -12.42
C LYS A 151 2.75 25.82 -11.50
N THR A 152 2.32 25.31 -10.35
CA THR A 152 1.56 26.09 -9.37
C THR A 152 2.42 27.23 -8.81
N MET A 153 3.67 26.95 -8.43
CA MET A 153 4.61 27.97 -7.94
C MET A 153 4.83 29.08 -8.97
N MET A 154 4.89 28.74 -10.27
CA MET A 154 5.00 29.73 -11.34
C MET A 154 3.74 30.57 -11.50
N VAL A 155 2.56 29.94 -11.54
CA VAL A 155 1.27 30.63 -11.73
C VAL A 155 0.95 31.57 -10.57
N GLU A 156 1.21 31.13 -9.34
CA GLU A 156 1.02 31.95 -8.14
C GLU A 156 2.18 32.94 -7.89
N ASN A 157 3.18 32.92 -8.76
CA ASN A 157 4.41 33.69 -8.66
C ASN A 157 5.14 33.51 -7.31
N LYS A 158 5.04 32.32 -6.70
CA LYS A 158 5.71 31.91 -5.46
C LYS A 158 6.92 31.04 -5.77
N ARG A 159 7.93 31.66 -6.39
CA ARG A 159 9.04 30.98 -7.07
C ARG A 159 10.37 30.98 -6.31
N LEU A 160 10.41 31.56 -5.11
CA LEU A 160 11.60 31.63 -4.26
C LEU A 160 11.37 30.85 -2.96
N VAL A 161 12.11 29.76 -2.78
CA VAL A 161 12.15 28.97 -1.53
C VAL A 161 13.38 29.38 -0.74
N VAL A 162 13.22 29.70 0.55
CA VAL A 162 14.32 30.14 1.41
C VAL A 162 14.44 29.22 2.61
N PHE A 163 15.58 28.57 2.73
CA PHE A 163 15.94 27.74 3.86
C PHE A 163 16.91 28.46 4.80
N SER A 164 16.69 28.38 6.11
CA SER A 164 17.69 28.70 7.12
C SER A 164 18.47 27.44 7.49
N MET A 165 19.79 27.56 7.56
CA MET A 165 20.68 26.47 8.01
C MET A 165 20.69 26.33 9.54
N GLN A 166 20.32 27.41 10.25
CA GLN A 166 20.18 27.47 11.70
C GLN A 166 18.71 27.62 12.09
N GLU A 167 18.34 27.10 13.27
CA GLU A 167 16.99 27.24 13.80
C GLU A 167 16.86 28.62 14.48
N HIS A 168 15.84 29.38 14.08
CA HIS A 168 15.56 30.69 14.67
C HIS A 168 14.19 30.70 15.35
N ARG A 169 14.11 31.40 16.48
CA ARG A 169 12.82 31.62 17.17
C ARG A 169 12.01 32.66 16.41
N ASN A 170 10.69 32.44 16.31
CA ASN A 170 9.74 33.34 15.65
C ASN A 170 10.06 33.62 14.16
N SER A 171 10.59 32.62 13.45
CA SER A 171 10.78 32.71 12.00
C SER A 171 9.46 32.94 11.27
N PRO A 172 9.44 33.76 10.20
CA PRO A 172 8.27 33.88 9.34
C PRO A 172 8.04 32.58 8.57
N ASN A 173 6.79 32.29 8.19
CA ASN A 173 6.40 31.01 7.57
C ASN A 173 7.10 30.69 6.23
N TRP A 174 7.71 31.68 5.58
CA TRP A 174 8.48 31.50 4.34
C TRP A 174 9.95 31.14 4.59
N LEU A 175 10.47 31.37 5.80
CA LEU A 175 11.84 31.03 6.18
C LEU A 175 11.86 29.65 6.81
N LEU A 176 12.17 28.65 5.99
CA LEU A 176 12.04 27.24 6.35
C LEU A 176 13.32 26.74 7.03
N TYR A 177 13.24 26.19 8.24
CA TYR A 177 14.41 25.54 8.82
C TYR A 177 14.71 24.25 8.05
N VAL A 178 15.88 24.17 7.42
CA VAL A 178 16.20 23.15 6.42
C VAL A 178 15.98 21.71 6.92
N TRP A 179 16.34 21.43 8.18
CA TRP A 179 16.27 20.07 8.74
C TRP A 179 14.88 19.62 9.17
N ASN A 180 13.86 20.50 9.06
CA ASN A 180 12.45 20.13 9.15
C ASN A 180 11.87 19.66 7.80
N HIS A 181 12.64 19.78 6.71
CA HIS A 181 12.14 19.52 5.36
C HIS A 181 13.06 18.66 4.49
N ALA A 182 14.36 18.62 4.82
CA ALA A 182 15.37 17.88 4.10
C ALA A 182 16.15 16.91 4.99
N VAL A 183 16.78 15.94 4.35
CA VAL A 183 17.76 15.02 4.93
C VAL A 183 19.08 15.13 4.21
N GLU A 184 20.15 14.87 4.96
CA GLU A 184 21.50 14.77 4.44
C GLU A 184 22.01 13.34 4.65
N PRO A 185 22.41 12.60 3.59
CA PRO A 185 22.95 11.27 3.75
C PRO A 185 24.34 11.32 4.40
N TYR A 186 24.75 10.22 5.01
CA TYR A 186 26.14 10.07 5.44
C TYR A 186 27.09 10.08 4.26
N PHE A 187 28.27 10.67 4.48
CA PHE A 187 29.35 10.62 3.52
C PHE A 187 29.80 9.17 3.25
N SER A 188 30.00 8.84 1.98
CA SER A 188 30.62 7.59 1.56
C SER A 188 31.54 7.81 0.38
N ILE A 189 32.76 7.29 0.49
CA ILE A 189 33.72 7.23 -0.63
C ILE A 189 33.44 6.06 -1.59
N TRP A 190 32.56 5.13 -1.20
CA TRP A 190 32.24 3.93 -1.97
C TRP A 190 31.25 4.25 -3.10
N GLU A 191 31.50 3.71 -4.29
CA GLU A 191 30.62 3.86 -5.45
C GLU A 191 29.18 3.37 -5.19
N ALA A 192 29.02 2.33 -4.36
CA ALA A 192 27.73 1.79 -3.92
C ALA A 192 27.58 1.95 -2.39
N PRO A 193 27.20 3.15 -1.90
CA PRO A 193 27.03 3.39 -0.46
C PRO A 193 25.85 2.59 0.09
N VAL A 194 26.05 1.80 1.14
CA VAL A 194 24.95 1.12 1.82
C VAL A 194 24.24 2.09 2.77
N PHE A 195 23.01 2.46 2.45
CA PHE A 195 22.16 3.24 3.35
C PHE A 195 21.59 2.33 4.44
N LYS A 196 21.77 2.71 5.71
CA LYS A 196 21.34 1.91 6.87
C LYS A 196 20.04 2.41 7.51
N GLY A 197 19.29 3.26 6.82
CA GLY A 197 18.07 3.86 7.36
C GLY A 197 18.28 5.11 8.21
N GLU A 198 19.52 5.61 8.30
CA GLU A 198 19.87 6.80 9.08
C GLU A 198 20.51 7.86 8.19
N PHE A 199 20.15 9.13 8.46
CA PHE A 199 20.72 10.30 7.81
C PHE A 199 21.63 11.04 8.78
N LEU A 200 22.65 11.71 8.25
CA LEU A 200 23.57 12.55 9.03
C LEU A 200 22.81 13.70 9.71
N LYS A 201 21.84 14.29 9.00
CA LYS A 201 20.96 15.36 9.48
C LYS A 201 19.57 15.22 8.91
N GLY A 202 18.59 15.79 9.62
CA GLY A 202 17.17 15.76 9.24
C GLY A 202 16.45 14.49 9.68
N ASP A 203 15.12 14.55 9.66
CA ASP A 203 14.26 13.40 9.93
C ASP A 203 14.10 12.57 8.64
N PRO A 204 14.29 11.23 8.65
CA PRO A 204 14.01 10.37 7.51
C PRO A 204 12.65 10.58 6.82
N LYS A 205 11.66 11.15 7.54
CA LYS A 205 10.35 11.52 7.02
C LYS A 205 10.37 12.61 5.96
N ASN A 206 11.34 13.52 6.06
CA ASN A 206 11.52 14.65 5.17
C ASN A 206 11.69 14.19 3.72
N SER A 207 11.03 14.88 2.77
CA SER A 207 11.06 14.45 1.37
C SER A 207 12.27 14.93 0.59
N LEU A 208 12.89 16.04 1.00
CA LEU A 208 14.01 16.63 0.27
C LEU A 208 15.35 15.96 0.61
N LEU A 209 16.19 15.69 -0.38
CA LEU A 209 17.55 15.19 -0.19
C LEU A 209 18.59 16.25 -0.58
N ILE A 210 19.51 16.53 0.34
CA ILE A 210 20.67 17.41 0.11
C ILE A 210 21.91 16.56 -0.13
N TYR A 211 22.62 16.86 -1.21
CA TYR A 211 23.86 16.22 -1.62
C TYR A 211 24.97 17.26 -1.72
N ASN A 212 25.92 17.24 -0.80
CA ASN A 212 27.02 18.21 -0.74
C ASN A 212 28.27 17.74 -1.52
N ASP A 213 29.08 18.68 -2.00
CA ASP A 213 30.28 18.47 -2.82
C ASP A 213 31.34 17.58 -2.15
N TYR A 214 31.52 17.72 -0.83
CA TYR A 214 32.40 16.83 -0.06
C TYR A 214 31.92 15.37 -0.07
N ASN A 215 30.67 15.10 -0.47
CA ASN A 215 30.16 13.76 -0.67
C ASN A 215 30.50 13.17 -2.05
N PHE A 216 31.33 13.81 -2.86
CA PHE A 216 31.79 13.24 -4.11
C PHE A 216 33.05 12.39 -3.91
N PRO A 217 33.12 11.20 -4.55
CA PRO A 217 34.35 10.41 -4.56
C PRO A 217 35.44 11.21 -5.28
N GLN A 218 36.51 11.58 -4.56
CA GLN A 218 37.65 12.30 -5.16
C GLN A 218 38.68 11.28 -5.68
N LYS A 219 39.01 11.33 -6.98
CA LYS A 219 40.28 10.74 -7.47
C LYS A 219 41.38 11.78 -7.33
N SER A 220 42.51 11.36 -6.78
CA SER A 220 43.75 12.12 -6.75
C SER A 220 44.24 12.37 -8.18
N GLU A 221 43.95 13.54 -8.75
CA GLU A 221 44.80 14.31 -9.67
C GLU A 221 43.97 15.49 -10.22
N ALA A 222 44.55 16.68 -10.17
CA ALA A 222 43.87 17.93 -10.46
C ALA A 222 43.14 17.91 -11.83
N PRO A 223 41.86 18.34 -11.88
CA PRO A 223 41.09 18.35 -13.13
C PRO A 223 41.73 19.32 -14.14
N LYS A 224 42.13 18.80 -15.30
CA LYS A 224 42.47 19.64 -16.46
C LYS A 224 41.17 20.14 -17.07
N ASN A 225 40.92 21.44 -16.99
CA ASN A 225 39.79 22.16 -17.60
C ASN A 225 39.72 21.92 -19.12
N LEU A 226 39.03 20.87 -19.52
CA LEU A 226 38.62 20.60 -20.89
C LEU A 226 37.10 20.41 -20.91
N LYS A 227 36.46 21.01 -21.91
CA LYS A 227 35.02 20.99 -22.15
C LYS A 227 34.43 19.58 -21.95
N PHE A 228 33.36 19.51 -21.15
CA PHE A 228 32.47 18.35 -20.98
C PHE A 228 33.19 17.01 -20.93
N ASP A 229 34.05 16.81 -19.93
CA ASP A 229 34.63 15.51 -19.66
C ASP A 229 33.99 14.89 -18.42
N THR A 230 32.91 14.12 -18.62
CA THR A 230 32.31 13.29 -17.55
C THR A 230 33.28 12.22 -17.05
N ASN A 231 34.43 11.99 -17.72
CA ASN A 231 35.49 11.10 -17.24
C ASN A 231 36.34 11.71 -16.12
N GLN A 232 36.15 12.99 -15.75
CA GLN A 232 36.82 13.57 -14.56
C GLN A 232 36.33 12.91 -13.26
N ASN A 233 35.09 12.45 -13.21
CA ASN A 233 34.57 11.62 -12.13
C ASN A 233 33.55 10.59 -12.66
N PRO A 234 34.01 9.47 -13.24
CA PRO A 234 33.14 8.52 -13.93
C PRO A 234 32.16 7.80 -12.98
N TYR A 235 32.37 7.89 -11.66
CA TYR A 235 31.58 7.20 -10.65
C TYR A 235 30.51 8.09 -10.02
N LEU A 236 30.54 9.41 -10.27
CA LEU A 236 29.64 10.34 -9.60
C LEU A 236 28.16 10.08 -9.90
N ILE A 237 27.82 9.82 -11.17
CA ILE A 237 26.45 9.51 -11.58
C ILE A 237 25.97 8.24 -10.87
N GLU A 238 26.80 7.19 -10.88
CA GLU A 238 26.45 5.92 -10.25
C GLU A 238 26.35 6.05 -8.73
N HIS A 239 27.19 6.87 -8.12
CA HIS A 239 27.18 7.14 -6.69
C HIS A 239 25.89 7.88 -6.25
N ILE A 240 25.49 8.91 -6.99
CA ILE A 240 24.22 9.62 -6.74
C ILE A 240 23.04 8.69 -7.02
N LYS A 241 23.06 7.91 -8.11
CA LYS A 241 22.03 6.91 -8.45
C LYS A 241 21.88 5.90 -7.31
N ASN A 242 22.96 5.33 -6.80
CA ASN A 242 22.93 4.38 -5.69
C ASN A 242 22.40 5.02 -4.41
N THR A 243 22.78 6.26 -4.11
CA THR A 243 22.20 7.01 -2.98
C THR A 243 20.69 7.23 -3.16
N TRP A 244 20.25 7.58 -4.37
CA TRP A 244 18.84 7.74 -4.69
C TRP A 244 18.08 6.41 -4.54
N ILE A 245 18.61 5.30 -5.07
CA ILE A 245 18.04 3.96 -4.88
C ILE A 245 17.94 3.63 -3.39
N ASN A 246 19.00 3.83 -2.62
CA ASN A 246 19.08 3.39 -1.24
C ASN A 246 18.28 4.27 -0.26
N THR A 247 18.03 5.54 -0.62
CA THR A 247 17.18 6.44 0.18
C THR A 247 15.72 6.47 -0.30
N GLY A 248 15.47 6.08 -1.54
CA GLY A 248 14.16 6.26 -2.19
C GLY A 248 13.73 7.72 -2.32
N LYS A 249 14.68 8.67 -2.31
CA LYS A 249 14.45 10.11 -2.38
C LYS A 249 15.23 10.73 -3.54
N THR A 250 14.55 11.58 -4.31
CA THR A 250 15.16 12.32 -5.43
C THR A 250 16.31 13.19 -4.91
N PRO A 251 17.49 13.25 -5.56
CA PRO A 251 18.61 14.10 -5.13
C PRO A 251 18.31 15.58 -5.42
N ASN A 252 17.50 16.21 -4.56
CA ASN A 252 16.92 17.52 -4.85
C ASN A 252 17.95 18.63 -4.94
N PHE A 253 18.93 18.66 -4.06
CA PHE A 253 19.94 19.73 -4.03
C PHE A 253 21.32 19.14 -4.20
N ILE A 254 21.96 19.43 -5.32
CA ILE A 254 23.38 19.13 -5.52
C ILE A 254 24.13 20.43 -5.26
N MET A 255 24.71 20.53 -4.07
CA MET A 255 25.44 21.71 -3.59
C MET A 255 26.92 21.57 -3.92
N LEU A 256 27.44 22.48 -4.74
CA LEU A 256 28.85 22.51 -5.16
C LEU A 256 29.61 23.61 -4.42
N ASP A 257 30.79 23.32 -3.88
CA ASP A 257 31.69 24.34 -3.29
C ASP A 257 32.16 25.33 -4.36
N ARG A 258 32.29 24.86 -5.60
CA ARG A 258 32.52 25.67 -6.79
C ARG A 258 31.66 25.17 -7.94
N TYR A 259 30.95 26.09 -8.60
CA TYR A 259 30.21 25.77 -9.80
C TYR A 259 31.15 25.46 -10.96
N GLU A 260 30.95 24.29 -11.56
CA GLU A 260 31.73 23.80 -12.68
C GLU A 260 30.80 23.29 -13.78
N ASN A 261 31.08 23.61 -15.04
CA ASN A 261 30.16 23.33 -16.15
C ASN A 261 29.95 21.83 -16.40
N TRP A 262 30.83 20.95 -15.90
CA TRP A 262 30.65 19.49 -16.01
C TRP A 262 29.38 19.01 -15.31
N ILE A 263 28.89 19.74 -14.30
CA ILE A 263 27.69 19.35 -13.54
C ILE A 263 26.46 19.26 -14.44
N LEU A 264 26.38 20.07 -15.49
CA LEU A 264 25.26 20.05 -16.44
C LEU A 264 25.12 18.69 -17.12
N GLY A 265 26.24 18.03 -17.42
CA GLY A 265 26.24 16.67 -17.96
C GLY A 265 25.67 15.67 -16.95
N VAL A 266 26.14 15.72 -15.70
CA VAL A 266 25.66 14.86 -14.61
C VAL A 266 24.16 15.03 -14.38
N ILE A 267 23.67 16.26 -14.31
CA ILE A 267 22.23 16.56 -14.18
C ILE A 267 21.44 16.01 -15.37
N SER A 268 21.95 16.15 -16.59
CA SER A 268 21.29 15.62 -17.79
C SER A 268 21.11 14.10 -17.69
N TYR A 269 22.16 13.36 -17.28
CA TYR A 269 22.07 11.92 -17.05
C TYR A 269 21.10 11.56 -15.92
N LEU A 270 21.16 12.26 -14.77
CA LEU A 270 20.25 12.00 -13.64
C LEU A 270 18.79 12.23 -14.01
N ARG A 271 18.49 13.29 -14.78
CA ARG A 271 17.15 13.59 -15.29
C ARG A 271 16.69 12.64 -16.39
N GLY A 272 17.62 11.94 -17.05
CA GLY A 272 17.33 10.93 -18.06
C GLY A 272 16.83 9.60 -17.49
N PHE A 273 17.06 9.34 -16.20
CA PHE A 273 16.54 8.13 -15.56
C PHE A 273 15.01 8.13 -15.53
N LYS A 274 14.45 6.94 -15.75
CA LYS A 274 13.02 6.70 -15.59
C LYS A 274 12.72 6.50 -14.13
N ILE A 275 11.66 7.11 -13.64
CA ILE A 275 11.37 7.18 -12.22
C ILE A 275 10.12 6.36 -11.93
N ILE A 276 10.21 5.49 -10.93
CA ILE A 276 9.03 4.84 -10.34
C ILE A 276 8.83 5.46 -8.97
N LYS A 277 7.69 6.12 -8.80
CA LYS A 277 7.37 6.89 -7.60
C LYS A 277 5.97 6.61 -7.12
N GLY A 278 5.68 7.02 -5.89
CA GLY A 278 4.32 7.07 -5.38
C GLY A 278 4.26 7.01 -3.87
N THR A 279 3.17 6.46 -3.36
CA THR A 279 2.87 6.47 -1.93
C THR A 279 2.48 5.10 -1.42
N VAL A 280 2.90 4.82 -0.20
CA VAL A 280 2.42 3.71 0.62
C VAL A 280 1.53 4.29 1.70
N SER A 281 0.25 3.91 1.69
CA SER A 281 -0.77 4.54 2.53
C SER A 281 -1.59 3.54 3.31
N TYR A 282 -2.01 3.94 4.51
CA TYR A 282 -2.95 3.23 5.36
C TYR A 282 -4.06 4.22 5.74
N ASN A 283 -5.34 3.86 5.52
CA ASN A 283 -6.48 4.72 5.80
C ASN A 283 -6.32 6.16 5.26
N THR A 284 -5.83 6.31 4.02
CA THR A 284 -5.54 7.59 3.36
C THR A 284 -4.37 8.41 3.92
N GLN A 285 -3.71 7.95 4.99
CA GLN A 285 -2.49 8.56 5.52
C GLN A 285 -1.26 7.84 4.99
N VAL A 286 -0.21 8.59 4.65
CA VAL A 286 1.07 8.02 4.22
C VAL A 286 1.75 7.35 5.42
N LEU A 287 2.27 6.14 5.24
CA LEU A 287 3.03 5.47 6.29
C LEU A 287 4.36 6.19 6.54
N ASP A 288 4.74 6.29 7.80
CA ASP A 288 6.00 6.95 8.18
C ASP A 288 7.24 6.05 8.00
N TYR A 289 7.05 4.74 7.86
CA TYR A 289 8.12 3.75 7.85
C TYR A 289 7.81 2.63 6.85
N VAL A 290 8.56 2.55 5.76
CA VAL A 290 8.47 1.49 4.77
C VAL A 290 9.85 1.06 4.30
N ASN A 291 10.17 -0.22 4.51
CA ASN A 291 11.35 -0.88 3.96
C ASN A 291 11.04 -1.52 2.61
N TRP A 292 12.06 -1.70 1.78
CA TRP A 292 11.95 -2.30 0.46
C TRP A 292 12.88 -3.51 0.32
N ALA A 293 12.32 -4.71 0.10
CA ALA A 293 13.06 -5.96 0.26
C ALA A 293 14.29 -6.12 -0.67
N LYS A 294 14.22 -5.62 -1.92
CA LYS A 294 15.31 -5.78 -2.89
C LYS A 294 16.33 -4.65 -2.88
N THR A 295 15.91 -3.43 -2.58
CA THR A 295 16.80 -2.26 -2.57
C THR A 295 17.43 -2.06 -1.19
N GLY A 296 16.85 -2.62 -0.13
CA GLY A 296 17.29 -2.39 1.25
C GLY A 296 16.97 -0.98 1.76
N SER A 297 16.26 -0.18 0.97
CA SER A 297 15.96 1.22 1.23
C SER A 297 14.90 1.37 2.32
N LEU A 298 15.00 2.46 3.09
CA LEU A 298 14.00 2.89 4.06
C LEU A 298 13.42 4.23 3.62
N THR A 299 12.09 4.29 3.51
CA THR A 299 11.36 5.47 3.00
C THR A 299 10.22 5.88 3.93
N SER A 300 9.76 7.11 3.78
CA SER A 300 8.68 7.72 4.57
C SER A 300 7.31 7.58 3.91
N GLY A 301 7.04 6.40 3.36
CA GLY A 301 5.82 6.06 2.62
C GLY A 301 5.70 6.76 1.27
N LYS A 302 6.15 8.01 1.12
CA LYS A 302 6.51 8.60 -0.17
C LYS A 302 7.86 8.05 -0.63
N TYR A 303 7.94 7.62 -1.89
CA TYR A 303 9.17 7.07 -2.46
C TYR A 303 9.33 7.47 -3.94
N SER A 304 10.59 7.49 -4.38
CA SER A 304 11.02 7.73 -5.76
C SER A 304 12.29 6.94 -6.01
N PHE A 305 12.26 6.02 -6.98
CA PHE A 305 13.41 5.21 -7.36
C PHE A 305 13.76 5.40 -8.84
N PRO A 306 15.04 5.62 -9.18
CA PRO A 306 15.48 5.70 -10.56
C PRO A 306 15.70 4.30 -11.14
N VAL A 307 15.37 4.13 -12.42
CA VAL A 307 15.61 2.92 -13.21
C VAL A 307 16.55 3.28 -14.36
N GLY A 308 17.69 2.59 -14.43
CA GLY A 308 18.66 2.74 -15.51
C GLY A 308 18.28 1.95 -16.76
N PRO A 309 18.91 2.23 -17.91
CA PRO A 309 18.76 1.43 -19.12
C PRO A 309 19.14 -0.04 -18.86
N GLY A 310 18.28 -0.97 -19.28
CA GLY A 310 18.43 -2.41 -19.05
C GLY A 310 18.22 -2.89 -17.60
N ASP A 311 17.92 -1.99 -16.65
CA ASP A 311 17.67 -2.37 -15.26
C ASP A 311 16.21 -2.86 -15.09
N ASN A 312 16.05 -3.94 -14.33
CA ASN A 312 14.73 -4.39 -13.85
C ASN A 312 14.57 -4.00 -12.38
N MET A 313 13.45 -3.38 -12.03
CA MET A 313 13.16 -3.01 -10.65
C MET A 313 11.97 -3.79 -10.10
N VAL A 314 12.13 -4.34 -8.89
CA VAL A 314 11.03 -5.00 -8.18
C VAL A 314 10.83 -4.33 -6.84
N LEU A 315 9.62 -3.86 -6.63
CA LEU A 315 9.19 -3.13 -5.44
C LEU A 315 8.34 -4.06 -4.57
N THR A 316 8.86 -4.38 -3.39
CA THR A 316 8.20 -5.18 -2.34
C THR A 316 8.26 -4.39 -1.03
N PRO A 317 7.22 -3.62 -0.70
CA PRO A 317 7.19 -2.85 0.54
C PRO A 317 7.00 -3.79 1.74
N SER A 318 7.60 -3.40 2.88
CA SER A 318 7.47 -4.08 4.16
C SER A 318 7.44 -3.05 5.28
N SER A 319 6.53 -3.22 6.25
CA SER A 319 6.47 -2.43 7.47
C SER A 319 5.92 -3.30 8.60
N PRO A 320 6.48 -3.22 9.82
CA PRO A 320 6.01 -4.02 10.95
C PRO A 320 4.50 -3.86 11.20
N GLY A 321 3.79 -4.99 11.29
CA GLY A 321 2.34 -5.03 11.55
C GLY A 321 1.42 -4.78 10.34
N PHE A 322 1.97 -4.63 9.14
CA PHE A 322 1.21 -4.39 7.92
C PHE A 322 1.49 -5.43 6.82
N ARG A 323 0.47 -5.70 6.02
CA ARG A 323 0.56 -6.32 4.69
C ARG A 323 0.17 -5.31 3.62
N PHE A 324 0.63 -5.50 2.39
CA PHE A 324 0.49 -4.51 1.32
C PHE A 324 -0.29 -5.07 0.13
N THR A 325 -1.00 -4.19 -0.56
CA THR A 325 -1.69 -4.47 -1.81
C THR A 325 -1.32 -3.41 -2.86
N PRO A 326 -0.73 -3.81 -4.00
CA PRO A 326 -0.20 -5.15 -4.28
C PRO A 326 0.96 -5.51 -3.33
N GLU A 327 1.25 -6.80 -3.16
CA GLU A 327 2.37 -7.24 -2.29
C GLU A 327 3.73 -6.98 -2.94
N THR A 328 3.82 -7.16 -4.25
CA THR A 328 5.04 -6.93 -5.03
C THR A 328 4.68 -6.50 -6.45
N VAL A 329 5.46 -5.60 -7.02
CA VAL A 329 5.34 -5.18 -8.41
C VAL A 329 6.71 -5.19 -9.07
N ALA A 330 6.80 -5.73 -10.28
CA ALA A 330 8.02 -5.76 -11.08
C ALA A 330 7.86 -4.86 -12.30
N PHE A 331 8.93 -4.13 -12.61
CA PHE A 331 9.02 -3.20 -13.73
C PHE A 331 10.26 -3.56 -14.55
N ASN A 332 10.05 -3.85 -15.82
CA ASN A 332 11.12 -4.20 -16.74
C ASN A 332 11.35 -3.00 -17.66
N GLU A 333 12.48 -2.32 -17.50
CA GLU A 333 12.92 -1.20 -18.34
C GLU A 333 11.79 -0.25 -18.81
N PRO A 334 11.18 0.51 -17.88
CA PRO A 334 10.00 1.30 -18.21
C PRO A 334 10.31 2.40 -19.22
N GLU A 335 9.47 2.56 -20.25
CA GLU A 335 9.66 3.61 -21.28
C GLU A 335 9.35 5.02 -20.75
N LEU A 336 8.48 5.12 -19.74
CA LEU A 336 8.02 6.37 -19.11
C LEU A 336 8.14 6.29 -17.59
N ASN A 337 8.04 7.44 -16.92
CA ASN A 337 7.92 7.48 -15.47
C ASN A 337 6.61 6.81 -15.03
N ILE A 338 6.65 6.03 -13.95
CA ILE A 338 5.50 5.27 -13.45
C ILE A 338 5.12 5.77 -12.07
N ILE A 339 3.81 5.97 -11.86
CA ILE A 339 3.24 6.19 -10.54
C ILE A 339 2.67 4.86 -10.04
N GLN A 340 3.25 4.32 -8.97
CA GLN A 340 2.79 3.11 -8.30
C GLN A 340 2.38 3.46 -6.87
N HIS A 341 1.20 3.03 -6.46
CA HIS A 341 0.75 3.18 -5.07
C HIS A 341 0.66 1.81 -4.39
N PHE A 342 0.87 1.79 -3.08
CA PHE A 342 0.66 0.62 -2.25
C PHE A 342 -0.32 0.98 -1.12
N VAL A 343 -1.27 0.07 -0.87
CA VAL A 343 -2.22 0.21 0.23
C VAL A 343 -1.84 -0.80 1.30
N ALA A 344 -1.56 -0.30 2.50
CA ALA A 344 -1.28 -1.11 3.67
C ALA A 344 -2.59 -1.50 4.38
N SER A 345 -2.62 -2.70 4.95
CA SER A 345 -3.67 -3.17 5.85
C SER A 345 -3.05 -3.92 7.02
N HIS A 346 -3.67 -3.87 8.20
CA HIS A 346 -3.12 -4.55 9.38
C HIS A 346 -3.12 -6.07 9.21
N LEU A 347 -2.06 -6.68 9.76
CA LEU A 347 -2.04 -8.11 10.07
C LEU A 347 -2.91 -8.39 11.30
N GLN A 348 -3.43 -9.60 11.40
CA GLN A 348 -4.06 -10.06 12.63
C GLN A 348 -2.98 -10.39 13.66
N ILE A 349 -3.27 -10.18 14.94
CA ILE A 349 -2.29 -10.48 16.01
C ILE A 349 -1.88 -11.97 16.03
N THR A 350 -2.75 -12.85 15.53
CA THR A 350 -2.53 -14.29 15.42
C THR A 350 -1.71 -14.69 14.20
N ASP A 351 -1.52 -13.80 13.21
CA ASP A 351 -0.69 -14.08 12.04
C ASP A 351 0.76 -14.30 12.51
N ASN A 352 1.35 -15.43 12.10
CA ASN A 352 2.73 -15.81 12.46
C ASN A 352 2.99 -15.87 13.98
N LEU A 353 1.96 -16.14 14.79
CA LEU A 353 2.11 -16.43 16.22
C LEU A 353 2.60 -17.88 16.39
N GLU A 354 3.84 -18.03 16.86
CA GLU A 354 4.53 -19.33 16.94
C GLU A 354 4.48 -19.96 18.34
N GLY A 355 4.23 -19.16 19.38
CA GLY A 355 4.03 -19.65 20.74
C GLY A 355 3.28 -18.63 21.61
N HIS A 356 2.37 -19.09 22.47
CA HIS A 356 1.61 -18.26 23.40
C HIS A 356 1.36 -18.99 24.74
N TYR A 357 1.89 -18.45 25.83
CA TYR A 357 1.90 -19.06 27.16
C TYR A 357 1.25 -18.12 28.18
N THR A 358 0.05 -18.45 28.63
CA THR A 358 -0.70 -17.69 29.65
C THR A 358 -0.34 -18.09 31.08
N PHE A 359 0.43 -19.16 31.24
CA PHE A 359 0.81 -19.74 32.54
C PHE A 359 -0.36 -20.00 33.49
N ALA A 360 -1.53 -20.32 32.92
CA ALA A 360 -2.73 -20.75 33.63
C ALA A 360 -2.55 -22.16 34.23
N LYS A 361 -1.84 -22.25 35.37
CA LYS A 361 -1.48 -23.47 36.12
C LYS A 361 -0.46 -24.41 35.45
N GLU A 362 -0.10 -24.14 34.20
CA GLU A 362 0.83 -24.97 33.41
C GLU A 362 1.57 -24.12 32.36
N SER A 363 2.61 -24.68 31.74
CA SER A 363 3.35 -24.08 30.63
C SER A 363 2.88 -24.56 29.26
N HIS A 364 1.56 -24.66 29.07
CA HIS A 364 0.94 -25.05 27.80
C HIS A 364 1.07 -23.92 26.76
N ASP A 365 1.33 -24.29 25.51
CA ASP A 365 1.33 -23.37 24.38
C ASP A 365 -0.06 -23.37 23.72
N TYR A 366 -0.72 -22.22 23.74
CA TYR A 366 -2.05 -21.99 23.16
C TYR A 366 -2.02 -21.52 21.70
N SER A 367 -0.83 -21.47 21.08
CA SER A 367 -0.67 -21.27 19.64
C SER A 367 -1.11 -22.51 18.83
N ILE A 368 -1.10 -22.40 17.50
CA ILE A 368 -1.41 -23.53 16.62
C ILE A 368 -0.35 -24.64 16.68
N ASN A 369 0.87 -24.32 17.13
CA ASN A 369 1.99 -25.25 17.13
C ASN A 369 2.00 -26.18 18.35
N GLY A 370 1.43 -25.75 19.48
CA GLY A 370 1.31 -26.58 20.69
C GLY A 370 2.65 -26.94 21.33
N PHE A 371 3.65 -26.06 21.25
CA PHE A 371 4.99 -26.22 21.82
C PHE A 371 5.03 -26.08 23.34
N ALA A 372 4.36 -26.99 24.06
CA ALA A 372 4.27 -26.98 25.52
C ALA A 372 5.67 -27.07 26.18
N GLY A 373 5.92 -26.15 27.12
CA GLY A 373 7.19 -26.08 27.84
C GLY A 373 7.33 -27.14 28.93
N LYS A 374 8.58 -27.49 29.27
CA LYS A 374 8.92 -28.42 30.35
C LYS A 374 9.45 -27.64 31.56
N PRO A 375 8.62 -27.41 32.61
CA PRO A 375 9.02 -26.63 33.77
C PRO A 375 9.93 -27.44 34.69
N GLN A 376 10.96 -26.80 35.23
CA GLN A 376 11.85 -27.29 36.26
C GLN A 376 11.80 -26.32 37.44
N ASN A 377 11.31 -26.77 38.60
CA ASN A 377 11.17 -25.97 39.83
C ASN A 377 10.33 -24.69 39.70
N VAL A 378 9.56 -24.52 38.62
CA VAL A 378 8.66 -23.38 38.42
C VAL A 378 7.33 -23.63 39.15
N GLN A 379 6.83 -22.61 39.84
CA GLN A 379 5.52 -22.66 40.49
C GLN A 379 4.51 -21.83 39.71
N PHE A 380 3.27 -22.31 39.59
CA PHE A 380 2.17 -21.55 39.00
C PHE A 380 1.22 -21.11 40.11
N ALA A 381 1.02 -19.81 40.26
CA ALA A 381 0.24 -19.23 41.35
C ALA A 381 -0.58 -18.02 40.89
N ASN A 382 -1.61 -17.68 41.66
CA ASN A 382 -2.37 -16.47 41.41
C ASN A 382 -1.62 -15.24 41.95
N ASP A 383 -1.48 -14.21 41.13
CA ASP A 383 -1.00 -12.89 41.54
C ASP A 383 -2.19 -11.99 41.94
N SER A 384 -1.92 -10.89 42.64
CA SER A 384 -2.98 -9.95 43.05
C SER A 384 -3.39 -9.00 41.92
N THR A 385 -2.48 -8.72 40.99
CA THR A 385 -2.71 -7.82 39.85
C THR A 385 -2.98 -8.61 38.59
N ARG A 386 -2.24 -9.71 38.39
CA ARG A 386 -2.42 -10.63 37.27
C ARG A 386 -3.06 -11.92 37.77
N SER A 387 -3.72 -12.69 36.90
CA SER A 387 -4.39 -13.94 37.31
C SER A 387 -3.37 -15.04 37.64
N SER A 388 -3.29 -16.12 36.86
CA SER A 388 -2.30 -17.16 37.08
C SER A 388 -0.99 -16.78 36.40
N VAL A 389 0.13 -16.86 37.12
CA VAL A 389 1.46 -16.49 36.61
C VAL A 389 2.48 -17.59 36.88
N ALA A 390 3.57 -17.61 36.12
CA ALA A 390 4.72 -18.47 36.39
C ALA A 390 5.71 -17.75 37.33
N LEU A 391 5.97 -18.34 38.49
CA LEU A 391 6.91 -17.87 39.50
C LEU A 391 8.25 -18.61 39.35
N PHE A 392 9.32 -17.83 39.25
CA PHE A 392 10.70 -18.29 39.10
C PHE A 392 11.53 -17.87 40.32
N GLY A 393 12.19 -18.85 40.93
CA GLY A 393 13.22 -18.63 41.95
C GLY A 393 14.59 -19.11 41.46
N GLU A 394 15.44 -19.52 42.41
CA GLU A 394 16.72 -20.15 42.08
C GLU A 394 16.52 -21.45 41.30
N ASN A 395 17.38 -21.68 40.29
CA ASN A 395 17.37 -22.89 39.46
C ASN A 395 15.99 -23.27 38.89
N SER A 396 15.13 -22.26 38.65
CA SER A 396 13.79 -22.41 38.10
C SER A 396 13.78 -21.97 36.65
N PHE A 397 13.29 -22.81 35.74
CA PHE A 397 13.23 -22.49 34.30
C PHE A 397 12.22 -23.38 33.57
N ILE A 398 11.81 -22.96 32.37
CA ILE A 398 10.98 -23.77 31.47
C ILE A 398 11.76 -23.99 30.18
N VAL A 399 11.90 -25.25 29.76
CA VAL A 399 12.54 -25.59 28.48
C VAL A 399 11.49 -25.62 27.38
N LEU A 400 11.69 -24.83 26.34
CA LEU A 400 10.91 -24.85 25.10
C LEU A 400 11.68 -25.59 23.99
N PRO A 401 11.04 -25.88 22.83
CA PRO A 401 11.74 -26.39 21.65
C PRO A 401 12.85 -25.46 21.13
N GLY A 402 13.59 -25.97 20.14
CA GLY A 402 14.65 -25.25 19.44
C GLY A 402 14.15 -23.97 18.76
N ALA A 403 15.01 -22.97 18.65
CA ALA A 403 14.66 -21.69 18.02
C ALA A 403 14.22 -21.81 16.54
N GLU A 404 14.59 -22.89 15.85
CA GLU A 404 14.13 -23.18 14.48
C GLU A 404 12.61 -23.45 14.43
N GLU A 405 12.06 -24.12 15.44
CA GLU A 405 10.63 -24.45 15.52
C GLU A 405 9.76 -23.19 15.61
N PHE A 406 10.27 -22.16 16.31
CA PHE A 406 9.64 -20.85 16.39
C PHE A 406 9.94 -19.94 15.19
N LYS A 407 10.66 -20.44 14.18
CA LYS A 407 11.03 -19.70 12.95
C LYS A 407 11.66 -18.33 13.22
N ILE A 408 12.42 -18.19 14.31
CA ILE A 408 13.11 -16.94 14.66
C ILE A 408 14.56 -16.91 14.15
N ARG A 409 15.07 -18.04 13.66
CA ARG A 409 16.40 -18.15 13.06
C ARG A 409 16.41 -17.50 11.69
N ASP A 410 17.33 -16.57 11.49
CA ASP A 410 17.52 -15.85 10.24
C ASP A 410 16.21 -15.25 9.71
N HIS A 411 15.39 -14.74 10.61
CA HIS A 411 14.04 -14.29 10.34
C HIS A 411 13.66 -13.10 11.23
N ASP A 412 12.64 -12.35 10.83
CA ASP A 412 11.97 -11.39 11.70
C ASP A 412 11.32 -12.09 12.87
N PHE A 413 11.34 -11.49 14.05
CA PHE A 413 10.58 -12.01 15.17
C PHE A 413 10.23 -10.94 16.19
N SER A 414 9.22 -11.22 17.00
CA SER A 414 8.90 -10.44 18.19
C SER A 414 8.63 -11.36 19.37
N VAL A 415 9.04 -10.93 20.57
CA VAL A 415 8.72 -11.62 21.82
C VAL A 415 8.10 -10.61 22.77
N ALA A 416 6.91 -10.91 23.29
CA ALA A 416 6.24 -10.08 24.29
C ALA A 416 6.02 -10.88 25.58
N ALA A 417 6.16 -10.23 26.73
CA ALA A 417 5.78 -10.81 28.02
C ALA A 417 5.49 -9.73 29.06
N TRP A 418 4.59 -10.06 30.00
CA TRP A 418 4.49 -9.35 31.26
C TRP A 418 5.51 -9.92 32.23
N ILE A 419 6.29 -9.05 32.87
CA ILE A 419 7.40 -9.44 33.74
C ILE A 419 7.34 -8.61 35.02
N LYS A 420 7.58 -9.28 36.15
CA LYS A 420 7.77 -8.65 37.46
C LYS A 420 9.01 -9.24 38.11
N ILE A 421 10.01 -8.40 38.40
CA ILE A 421 11.18 -8.80 39.18
C ILE A 421 10.84 -8.65 40.66
N LYS A 422 10.99 -9.70 41.47
CA LYS A 422 10.66 -9.65 42.90
C LYS A 422 11.56 -8.68 43.64
N GLU A 423 12.87 -8.85 43.47
CA GLU A 423 13.91 -8.01 44.06
C GLU A 423 15.20 -8.12 43.25
N TYR A 424 16.02 -7.07 43.28
CA TYR A 424 17.36 -7.08 42.71
C TYR A 424 18.38 -7.47 43.78
N LEU A 425 18.97 -8.66 43.64
CA LEU A 425 19.97 -9.22 44.52
C LEU A 425 21.34 -8.53 44.36
N PRO A 426 22.11 -8.34 45.45
CA PRO A 426 23.47 -7.83 45.40
C PRO A 426 24.38 -8.69 44.51
N ASN A 427 25.30 -8.06 43.77
CA ASN A 427 26.26 -8.72 42.88
C ASN A 427 25.65 -9.53 41.72
N ARG A 428 24.35 -9.38 41.47
CA ARG A 428 23.65 -10.04 40.37
C ARG A 428 23.21 -9.03 39.33
N ARG A 429 23.83 -9.11 38.15
CA ARG A 429 23.52 -8.20 37.03
C ARG A 429 22.28 -8.61 36.23
N ASP A 430 22.14 -9.91 35.96
CA ASP A 430 21.23 -10.40 34.94
C ASP A 430 20.05 -11.18 35.53
N TYR A 431 18.86 -10.88 35.00
CA TYR A 431 17.61 -11.58 35.25
C TYR A 431 17.02 -11.97 33.90
N CYS A 432 17.19 -13.22 33.50
CA CYS A 432 16.83 -13.66 32.15
C CYS A 432 15.35 -14.01 32.01
N ILE A 433 14.73 -13.55 30.92
CA ILE A 433 13.35 -13.88 30.55
C ILE A 433 13.37 -15.00 29.52
N ILE A 434 14.10 -14.83 28.40
CA ILE A 434 14.36 -15.90 27.43
C ILE A 434 15.86 -15.96 27.13
N GLY A 435 16.45 -17.16 27.13
CA GLY A 435 17.78 -17.35 26.57
C GLY A 435 18.07 -18.76 26.04
N THR A 436 19.31 -18.99 25.62
CA THR A 436 19.77 -20.25 25.01
C THR A 436 21.12 -20.70 25.55
N LYS A 437 21.42 -22.00 25.53
CA LYS A 437 22.70 -22.52 26.04
C LYS A 437 23.95 -22.04 25.32
N ASN A 438 23.85 -21.65 24.05
CA ASN A 438 24.99 -21.13 23.30
C ASN A 438 25.38 -19.71 23.74
N ASN A 439 26.68 -19.46 23.82
CA ASN A 439 27.32 -18.16 24.09
C ASN A 439 28.26 -17.75 22.95
N SER A 440 27.89 -18.08 21.71
CA SER A 440 28.63 -17.66 20.52
C SER A 440 27.89 -16.54 19.80
N TYR A 441 28.66 -15.67 19.14
CA TYR A 441 28.15 -14.59 18.32
C TYR A 441 27.06 -15.06 17.34
N GLN A 442 25.93 -14.37 17.33
CA GLN A 442 24.68 -14.68 16.62
C GLN A 442 23.97 -15.98 17.02
N GLN A 443 24.51 -16.80 17.92
CA GLN A 443 23.94 -18.12 18.24
C GLN A 443 23.32 -18.17 19.64
N GLY A 444 23.73 -17.27 20.54
CA GLY A 444 23.10 -17.10 21.85
C GLY A 444 22.09 -15.97 21.85
N ILE A 445 20.80 -16.25 22.08
CA ILE A 445 19.82 -15.18 22.33
C ILE A 445 19.71 -14.93 23.82
N HIS A 446 19.60 -13.67 24.22
CA HIS A 446 19.32 -13.28 25.60
C HIS A 446 18.38 -12.07 25.64
N LEU A 447 17.14 -12.31 26.08
CA LEU A 447 16.13 -11.32 26.38
C LEU A 447 16.05 -11.22 27.90
N LEU A 448 16.60 -10.15 28.47
CA LEU A 448 16.84 -10.10 29.91
C LEU A 448 16.75 -8.68 30.48
N ILE A 449 16.78 -8.58 31.81
CA ILE A 449 17.02 -7.33 32.52
C ILE A 449 18.45 -7.36 33.06
N ARG A 450 19.27 -6.40 32.64
CA ARG A 450 20.68 -6.24 33.05
C ARG A 450 20.86 -4.89 33.73
N ASP A 451 21.43 -4.91 34.93
CA ASP A 451 21.63 -3.69 35.73
C ASP A 451 20.33 -2.85 35.81
N GLN A 452 19.21 -3.55 36.07
CA GLN A 452 17.85 -3.01 36.17
C GLN A 452 17.25 -2.42 34.88
N LYS A 453 17.92 -2.54 33.74
CA LYS A 453 17.41 -2.07 32.43
C LYS A 453 17.08 -3.25 31.51
N PRO A 454 16.06 -3.14 30.65
CA PRO A 454 15.78 -4.19 29.68
C PRO A 454 16.93 -4.29 28.67
N TYR A 455 17.15 -5.48 28.14
CA TYR A 455 18.32 -5.81 27.33
C TYR A 455 17.95 -6.84 26.27
N PHE A 456 18.53 -6.70 25.09
CA PHE A 456 18.28 -7.55 23.93
C PHE A 456 19.63 -7.90 23.29
N GLY A 457 19.93 -9.17 23.03
CA GLY A 457 21.09 -9.46 22.20
C GLY A 457 21.16 -10.87 21.64
N PHE A 458 22.02 -11.00 20.62
CA PHE A 458 22.41 -12.26 19.99
C PHE A 458 23.87 -12.63 20.30
N TYR A 459 24.30 -12.34 21.53
CA TYR A 459 25.68 -12.47 22.01
C TYR A 459 26.68 -11.53 21.29
N SER A 460 27.21 -10.54 22.01
CA SER A 460 28.14 -9.51 21.51
C SER A 460 27.56 -8.66 20.36
N ASN A 461 26.23 -8.58 20.27
CA ASN A 461 25.50 -7.78 19.29
C ASN A 461 24.19 -7.32 19.94
N ASP A 462 24.36 -6.47 20.95
CA ASP A 462 23.34 -6.24 21.95
C ASP A 462 22.82 -4.79 21.92
N LEU A 463 21.56 -4.62 22.30
CA LEU A 463 20.90 -3.36 22.57
C LEU A 463 20.53 -3.27 24.05
N GLN A 464 20.98 -2.19 24.70
CA GLN A 464 20.59 -1.84 26.05
C GLN A 464 19.41 -0.86 26.05
N GLY A 465 18.42 -1.10 26.92
CA GLY A 465 17.34 -0.18 27.21
C GLY A 465 17.77 1.06 28.00
N LYS A 466 16.93 2.08 28.02
CA LYS A 466 17.18 3.34 28.73
C LYS A 466 16.58 3.34 30.13
N THR A 467 15.37 2.78 30.27
CA THR A 467 14.58 2.86 31.50
C THR A 467 15.06 1.90 32.57
N ILE A 468 15.22 2.41 33.79
CA ILE A 468 15.45 1.61 35.00
C ILE A 468 14.11 1.08 35.50
N LEU A 469 14.02 -0.23 35.69
CA LEU A 469 12.83 -0.94 36.15
C LEU A 469 12.91 -1.12 37.67
N ALA A 470 11.84 -0.75 38.37
CA ALA A 470 11.73 -0.94 39.81
C ALA A 470 11.36 -2.41 40.14
N PRO A 471 11.81 -2.95 41.27
CA PRO A 471 11.36 -4.27 41.72
C PRO A 471 9.88 -4.23 42.14
N ASP A 472 9.27 -5.41 42.23
CA ASP A 472 7.89 -5.71 42.59
C ASP A 472 6.82 -4.94 41.78
N ARG A 473 7.13 -4.64 40.52
CA ARG A 473 6.22 -3.98 39.59
C ARG A 473 6.10 -4.74 38.28
N TRP A 474 4.87 -4.84 37.76
CA TRP A 474 4.61 -5.40 36.44
C TRP A 474 5.00 -4.43 35.32
N TYR A 475 5.74 -4.96 34.35
CA TYR A 475 6.11 -4.29 33.12
C TYR A 475 5.77 -5.19 31.94
N HIS A 476 5.21 -4.60 30.88
CA HIS A 476 5.07 -5.29 29.60
C HIS A 476 6.31 -4.96 28.76
N LEU A 477 7.12 -5.98 28.44
CA LEU A 477 8.28 -5.83 27.57
C LEU A 477 8.02 -6.52 26.24
N VAL A 478 8.41 -5.84 25.16
CA VAL A 478 8.45 -6.44 23.82
C VAL A 478 9.83 -6.24 23.22
N TRP A 479 10.42 -7.32 22.72
CA TRP A 479 11.64 -7.33 21.93
C TRP A 479 11.28 -7.61 20.48
N ARG A 480 11.64 -6.71 19.57
CA ARG A 480 11.36 -6.82 18.14
C ARG A 480 12.66 -6.84 17.35
N TYR A 481 12.81 -7.83 16.48
CA TYR A 481 13.87 -7.89 15.47
C TYR A 481 13.29 -7.78 14.07
N ASN A 482 13.82 -6.85 13.26
CA ASN A 482 13.58 -6.77 11.83
C ASN A 482 14.86 -7.12 11.09
N LYS A 483 14.88 -8.25 10.39
CA LYS A 483 16.00 -8.78 9.61
C LYS A 483 16.40 -7.86 8.47
N LEU A 484 15.43 -7.25 7.79
CA LEU A 484 15.69 -6.45 6.59
C LEU A 484 16.51 -5.19 6.93
N SER A 485 16.14 -4.48 7.99
CA SER A 485 16.89 -3.31 8.48
C SER A 485 17.98 -3.64 9.51
N GLY A 486 17.97 -4.87 10.04
CA GLY A 486 18.76 -5.24 11.21
C GLY A 486 18.31 -4.48 12.47
N GLU A 487 17.06 -4.03 12.55
CA GLU A 487 16.56 -3.33 13.72
C GLU A 487 16.43 -4.28 14.91
N GLN A 488 17.07 -3.95 16.02
CA GLN A 488 16.68 -4.41 17.34
C GLN A 488 15.93 -3.28 18.03
N ALA A 489 14.75 -3.57 18.59
CA ALA A 489 13.96 -2.60 19.35
C ALA A 489 13.39 -3.21 20.63
N ILE A 490 13.38 -2.41 21.69
CA ILE A 490 12.82 -2.74 23.00
C ILE A 490 11.67 -1.77 23.27
N PHE A 491 10.50 -2.32 23.58
CA PHE A 491 9.32 -1.57 23.98
C PHE A 491 9.00 -1.86 25.44
N LEU A 492 8.71 -0.80 26.20
CA LEU A 492 8.30 -0.86 27.58
C LEU A 492 6.91 -0.25 27.72
N ASN A 493 5.99 -1.05 28.25
CA ASN A 493 4.59 -0.65 28.46
C ASN A 493 3.90 -0.07 27.21
N GLY A 494 4.13 -0.71 26.06
CA GLY A 494 3.53 -0.31 24.79
C GLY A 494 4.19 0.89 24.11
N LYS A 495 5.33 1.39 24.63
CA LYS A 495 6.08 2.52 24.06
C LYS A 495 7.52 2.11 23.76
N LEU A 496 8.11 2.68 22.72
CA LEU A 496 9.51 2.45 22.38
C LEU A 496 10.43 2.98 23.49
N ASP A 497 11.30 2.11 24.04
CA ASP A 497 12.33 2.47 25.03
C ASP A 497 13.69 2.70 24.36
N SER A 498 14.11 1.77 23.50
CA SER A 498 15.34 1.87 22.72
C SER A 498 15.23 1.14 21.39
N ARG A 499 16.00 1.61 20.38
CA ARG A 499 16.17 0.94 19.08
C ARG A 499 17.58 1.16 18.57
N SER A 500 18.06 0.24 17.75
CA SER A 500 19.31 0.34 17.00
C SER A 500 19.22 -0.49 15.72
N LEU A 501 19.87 -0.05 14.64
CA LEU A 501 19.78 -0.64 13.30
C LEU A 501 21.07 -1.40 12.92
N GLY A 502 21.02 -2.18 11.83
CA GLY A 502 22.20 -2.84 11.27
C GLY A 502 22.75 -4.02 12.07
N HIS A 503 21.96 -4.57 13.00
CA HIS A 503 22.34 -5.76 13.76
C HIS A 503 22.19 -7.03 12.88
N PRO A 504 23.24 -7.87 12.77
CA PRO A 504 23.13 -9.15 12.09
C PRO A 504 22.09 -10.09 12.71
N ALA A 505 21.46 -10.93 11.89
CA ALA A 505 20.37 -11.80 12.30
C ALA A 505 20.80 -12.90 13.27
N TYR A 506 19.86 -13.37 14.10
CA TYR A 506 20.05 -14.53 14.94
C TYR A 506 20.21 -15.81 14.10
N LYS A 507 21.17 -16.65 14.44
CA LYS A 507 21.58 -17.89 13.75
C LYS A 507 21.78 -19.03 14.74
N GLY A 508 21.18 -19.01 15.92
CA GLY A 508 21.20 -20.15 16.83
C GLY A 508 20.19 -21.23 16.45
N ARG A 509 20.30 -22.41 17.07
CA ARG A 509 19.38 -23.56 16.91
C ARG A 509 18.96 -24.20 18.24
N ASP A 510 19.59 -23.78 19.32
CA ASP A 510 19.37 -24.37 20.65
C ASP A 510 17.93 -24.18 21.10
N ASN A 511 17.53 -25.02 22.06
CA ASN A 511 16.30 -24.86 22.81
C ASN A 511 16.25 -23.47 23.47
N LEU A 512 15.07 -22.85 23.41
CA LEU A 512 14.79 -21.64 24.19
C LEU A 512 14.49 -22.02 25.65
N TYR A 513 14.95 -21.20 26.58
CA TYR A 513 14.73 -21.35 28.01
C TYR A 513 14.01 -20.12 28.52
N ILE A 514 12.83 -20.30 29.12
CA ILE A 514 12.18 -19.24 29.88
C ILE A 514 12.75 -19.22 31.28
N GLY A 515 13.20 -18.06 31.74
CA GLY A 515 13.67 -17.85 33.10
C GLY A 515 15.16 -18.17 33.34
N VAL A 516 15.95 -18.50 32.30
CA VAL A 516 17.40 -18.65 32.41
C VAL A 516 18.10 -18.41 31.08
N ALA A 517 19.31 -17.85 31.11
CA ALA A 517 20.09 -17.62 29.89
C ALA A 517 20.65 -18.90 29.27
N GLY A 518 20.59 -20.06 29.95
CA GLY A 518 21.10 -21.35 29.47
C GLY A 518 22.63 -21.47 29.45
N PHE A 519 23.35 -20.46 28.94
CA PHE A 519 24.82 -20.41 28.94
C PHE A 519 25.41 -19.94 30.27
N ASN A 520 24.62 -19.19 31.05
CA ASN A 520 24.97 -18.76 32.40
C ASN A 520 23.80 -19.03 33.35
N TRP A 521 23.91 -20.11 34.12
CA TRP A 521 22.88 -20.53 35.07
C TRP A 521 22.67 -19.54 36.23
N SER A 522 23.66 -18.69 36.52
CA SER A 522 23.52 -17.62 37.51
C SER A 522 22.66 -16.44 37.04
N SER A 523 22.40 -16.34 35.74
CA SER A 523 21.51 -15.35 35.12
C SER A 523 20.05 -15.84 35.08
N ASN A 524 19.55 -16.55 36.10
CA ASN A 524 18.16 -16.99 36.15
C ASN A 524 17.16 -15.84 36.42
N MET A 525 15.87 -16.10 36.32
CA MET A 525 14.82 -15.15 36.72
C MET A 525 14.63 -15.21 38.24
N ASN A 526 14.23 -14.09 38.86
CA ASN A 526 13.77 -14.02 40.24
C ASN A 526 12.50 -13.15 40.28
N GLY A 527 11.33 -13.77 40.14
CA GLY A 527 10.07 -13.05 40.01
C GLY A 527 9.02 -13.81 39.22
N ALA A 528 8.13 -13.09 38.54
CA ALA A 528 6.99 -13.64 37.83
C ALA A 528 6.99 -13.26 36.34
N ILE A 529 6.50 -14.17 35.50
CA ILE A 529 6.22 -13.95 34.07
C ILE A 529 4.77 -14.35 33.77
N ASP A 530 4.10 -13.56 32.94
CA ASP A 530 2.75 -13.81 32.45
C ASP A 530 2.62 -13.49 30.93
N ASN A 531 1.69 -14.15 30.24
CA ASN A 531 1.32 -13.91 28.84
C ASN A 531 2.53 -13.78 27.89
N LEU A 532 3.43 -14.75 27.93
CA LEU A 532 4.60 -14.78 27.05
C LEU A 532 4.20 -15.24 25.65
N SER A 533 4.56 -14.46 24.63
CA SER A 533 4.18 -14.73 23.25
C SER A 533 5.37 -14.53 22.31
N ILE A 534 5.48 -15.38 21.28
CA ILE A 534 6.56 -15.38 20.30
C ILE A 534 5.93 -15.37 18.91
N TRP A 535 6.33 -14.41 18.08
CA TRP A 535 5.92 -14.30 16.69
C TRP A 535 7.13 -14.45 15.76
N SER A 536 6.95 -15.10 14.62
CA SER A 536 7.90 -15.11 13.50
C SER A 536 7.73 -13.89 12.58
N ARG A 537 7.38 -12.73 13.16
CA ARG A 537 7.29 -11.46 12.45
C ARG A 537 7.59 -10.27 13.36
N ALA A 538 7.93 -9.14 12.74
CA ALA A 538 8.04 -7.87 13.44
C ALA A 538 6.65 -7.27 13.71
N LEU A 539 6.30 -7.07 14.98
CA LEU A 539 5.05 -6.42 15.38
C LEU A 539 5.09 -4.91 15.13
N GLY A 540 3.97 -4.35 14.69
CA GLY A 540 3.75 -2.91 14.58
C GLY A 540 3.63 -2.24 15.94
N GLU A 541 3.91 -0.94 16.00
CA GLU A 541 3.84 -0.20 17.28
C GLU A 541 2.41 -0.15 17.84
N GLU A 542 1.40 -0.06 16.98
CA GLU A 542 -0.01 -0.09 17.38
C GLU A 542 -0.41 -1.46 17.97
N GLU A 543 0.04 -2.57 17.36
CA GLU A 543 -0.18 -3.91 17.91
C GLU A 543 0.46 -4.05 19.30
N ILE A 544 1.70 -3.56 19.45
CA ILE A 544 2.44 -3.59 20.72
C ILE A 544 1.74 -2.74 21.80
N TRP A 545 1.20 -1.58 21.42
CA TRP A 545 0.41 -0.75 22.32
C TRP A 545 -0.90 -1.44 22.74
N GLN A 546 -1.62 -2.04 21.78
CA GLN A 546 -2.85 -2.78 22.05
C GLN A 546 -2.62 -4.01 22.94
N LEU A 547 -1.52 -4.75 22.73
CA LEU A 547 -1.09 -5.85 23.60
C LEU A 547 -0.82 -5.37 25.03
N ASN A 548 -0.12 -4.25 25.20
CA ASN A 548 0.10 -3.67 26.54
C ASN A 548 -1.21 -3.28 27.24
N LYS A 549 -2.18 -2.78 26.49
CA LYS A 549 -3.48 -2.40 27.02
C LYS A 549 -4.44 -3.57 27.18
N GLU A 550 -4.04 -4.76 26.75
CA GLU A 550 -4.88 -5.97 26.71
C GLU A 550 -6.20 -5.71 25.95
N VAL A 551 -6.17 -4.80 24.97
CA VAL A 551 -7.33 -4.45 24.12
C VAL A 551 -7.56 -5.52 23.06
N ILE A 552 -6.49 -6.24 22.69
CA ILE A 552 -6.55 -7.40 21.82
C ILE A 552 -6.25 -8.64 22.65
N GLU A 553 -7.20 -9.57 22.66
CA GLU A 553 -6.99 -10.89 23.24
C GLU A 553 -6.37 -11.83 22.20
N ILE A 554 -5.25 -12.46 22.55
CA ILE A 554 -4.72 -13.59 21.79
C ILE A 554 -5.62 -14.78 22.11
N VAL A 555 -6.60 -15.04 21.26
CA VAL A 555 -7.59 -16.10 21.48
C VAL A 555 -6.90 -17.47 21.46
N PRO A 556 -6.95 -18.25 22.55
CA PRO A 556 -6.40 -19.61 22.57
C PRO A 556 -7.09 -20.45 21.50
N ILE A 557 -6.32 -21.05 20.58
CA ILE A 557 -6.89 -21.86 19.50
C ILE A 557 -7.37 -23.20 20.08
N LYS A 558 -8.57 -23.20 20.68
CA LYS A 558 -9.23 -24.43 21.18
C LYS A 558 -9.96 -25.21 20.09
N ASN A 559 -9.86 -24.79 18.84
CA ASN A 559 -10.57 -25.42 17.74
C ASN A 559 -9.80 -26.64 17.23
N ILE A 560 -10.20 -27.83 17.68
CA ILE A 560 -9.63 -29.15 17.29
C ILE A 560 -9.53 -29.32 15.77
N PHE A 561 -10.44 -28.69 15.01
CA PHE A 561 -10.45 -28.70 13.54
C PHE A 561 -9.25 -27.99 12.89
N ILE A 562 -8.62 -27.05 13.60
CA ILE A 562 -7.45 -26.30 13.13
C ILE A 562 -6.15 -27.02 13.54
N LEU A 563 -6.12 -27.63 14.74
CA LEU A 563 -4.94 -28.30 15.29
C LEU A 563 -4.66 -29.70 14.69
N TYR A 564 -5.70 -30.45 14.32
CA TYR A 564 -5.55 -31.82 13.79
C TYR A 564 -6.50 -32.11 12.63
N PRO A 565 -6.22 -31.62 11.40
CA PRO A 565 -7.07 -31.86 10.24
C PRO A 565 -7.27 -33.37 9.97
N VAL A 566 -6.26 -34.20 10.25
CA VAL A 566 -6.33 -35.66 10.08
C VAL A 566 -7.23 -36.34 11.13
N LEU A 567 -7.31 -35.82 12.37
CA LEU A 567 -8.25 -36.36 13.38
C LEU A 567 -9.69 -35.95 13.09
N SER A 568 -9.89 -34.78 12.47
CA SER A 568 -11.19 -34.41 11.93
C SER A 568 -11.58 -35.36 10.79
N TRP A 569 -10.63 -35.74 9.92
CA TRP A 569 -10.85 -36.72 8.87
C TRP A 569 -11.03 -38.13 9.39
N SER A 570 -10.32 -38.59 10.43
CA SER A 570 -10.51 -39.93 11.00
C SER A 570 -11.82 -40.04 11.78
N GLY A 571 -12.24 -38.97 12.45
CA GLY A 571 -13.58 -38.84 13.04
C GLY A 571 -14.66 -38.86 11.96
N ILE A 572 -14.48 -38.11 10.86
CA ILE A 572 -15.37 -38.13 9.69
C ILE A 572 -15.36 -39.51 9.03
N ILE A 573 -14.22 -40.19 8.91
CA ILE A 573 -14.07 -41.54 8.32
C ILE A 573 -14.73 -42.59 9.21
N LEU A 574 -14.61 -42.51 10.54
CA LEU A 574 -15.30 -43.40 11.47
C LEU A 574 -16.82 -43.16 11.48
N ILE A 575 -17.24 -41.90 11.39
CA ILE A 575 -18.65 -41.52 11.22
C ILE A 575 -19.16 -42.01 9.87
N VAL A 576 -18.37 -41.91 8.81
CA VAL A 576 -18.68 -42.41 7.46
C VAL A 576 -18.68 -43.94 7.43
N LEU A 577 -17.76 -44.64 8.08
CA LEU A 577 -17.73 -46.11 8.19
C LEU A 577 -18.88 -46.65 9.05
N SER A 578 -19.23 -45.95 10.13
CA SER A 578 -20.39 -46.23 10.96
C SER A 578 -21.69 -45.97 10.20
N LEU A 579 -21.76 -44.88 9.44
CA LEU A 579 -22.86 -44.58 8.53
C LEU A 579 -22.93 -45.60 7.38
N LEU A 580 -21.81 -46.05 6.82
CA LEU A 580 -21.73 -47.07 5.76
C LEU A 580 -22.14 -48.46 6.28
N SER A 581 -21.77 -48.82 7.50
CA SER A 581 -22.21 -50.04 8.19
C SER A 581 -23.72 -50.00 8.52
N ALA A 582 -24.20 -48.87 9.02
CA ALA A 582 -25.62 -48.63 9.26
C ALA A 582 -26.43 -48.56 7.96
N LEU A 583 -25.84 -48.03 6.87
CA LEU A 583 -26.40 -48.02 5.53
C LEU A 583 -26.44 -49.42 4.95
N PHE A 584 -25.41 -50.25 5.10
CA PHE A 584 -25.36 -51.65 4.65
C PHE A 584 -26.41 -52.51 5.35
N LEU A 585 -26.62 -52.32 6.66
CA LEU A 585 -27.66 -52.99 7.43
C LEU A 585 -29.08 -52.49 7.09
N LYS A 586 -29.24 -51.19 6.74
CA LYS A 586 -30.52 -50.65 6.22
C LYS A 586 -30.79 -51.02 4.76
N PHE A 587 -29.76 -51.30 3.96
CA PHE A 587 -29.88 -51.59 2.52
C PHE A 587 -30.53 -52.95 2.24
N LYS A 588 -30.49 -53.89 3.20
CA LYS A 588 -31.14 -55.20 3.02
C LYS A 588 -32.64 -55.20 3.30
N HIS A 589 -33.18 -54.15 3.94
CA HIS A 589 -34.54 -54.21 4.49
C HIS A 589 -35.53 -53.16 3.97
N ASN A 590 -35.13 -52.14 3.19
CA ASN A 590 -36.07 -51.16 2.64
C ASN A 590 -35.63 -50.60 1.28
N LEU A 591 -35.77 -51.42 0.23
CA LEU A 591 -35.90 -50.92 -1.15
C LEU A 591 -37.30 -50.29 -1.32
N LYS A 592 -37.42 -49.01 -0.94
CA LYS A 592 -38.45 -48.11 -1.49
C LYS A 592 -37.74 -46.91 -2.13
N ARG A 593 -38.12 -46.69 -3.39
CA ARG A 593 -37.52 -45.86 -4.45
C ARG A 593 -37.07 -44.45 -4.02
N GLN A 594 -35.93 -44.01 -4.56
CA GLN A 594 -35.55 -42.60 -4.66
C GLN A 594 -36.40 -41.86 -5.72
N PRO A 595 -36.65 -40.55 -5.55
CA PRO A 595 -37.44 -39.74 -6.47
C PRO A 595 -36.72 -39.53 -7.81
N SER A 596 -37.49 -39.55 -8.91
CA SER A 596 -37.03 -39.45 -10.29
C SER A 596 -36.56 -38.02 -10.65
N SER A 597 -35.73 -37.86 -11.69
CA SER A 597 -35.35 -36.57 -12.29
C SER A 597 -36.55 -35.66 -12.59
N ALA A 598 -37.69 -36.24 -12.99
CA ALA A 598 -38.94 -35.53 -13.20
C ALA A 598 -39.55 -34.95 -11.91
N GLU A 599 -39.23 -35.53 -10.75
CA GLU A 599 -39.70 -35.13 -9.42
C GLU A 599 -38.81 -34.03 -8.80
N LYS A 600 -37.51 -34.01 -9.15
CA LYS A 600 -36.61 -32.87 -8.87
C LYS A 600 -36.99 -31.66 -9.73
N ILE A 601 -37.24 -31.86 -11.02
CA ILE A 601 -37.72 -30.79 -11.93
C ILE A 601 -39.11 -30.30 -11.50
N ARG A 602 -40.04 -31.21 -11.13
CA ARG A 602 -41.33 -30.81 -10.53
C ARG A 602 -41.18 -30.04 -9.23
N LYS A 603 -40.24 -30.41 -8.35
CA LYS A 603 -39.97 -29.64 -7.12
C LYS A 603 -39.34 -28.29 -7.41
N ILE A 604 -38.52 -28.16 -8.45
CA ILE A 604 -38.00 -26.87 -8.92
C ILE A 604 -39.18 -26.04 -9.46
N ASP A 605 -39.98 -26.57 -10.39
CA ASP A 605 -41.18 -25.91 -10.95
C ASP A 605 -42.26 -25.59 -9.91
N GLN A 606 -42.35 -26.38 -8.82
CA GLN A 606 -43.26 -26.15 -7.70
C GLN A 606 -42.67 -25.24 -6.61
N ALA A 607 -41.34 -25.14 -6.50
CA ALA A 607 -40.63 -24.21 -5.62
C ALA A 607 -40.34 -22.85 -6.29
N ILE A 608 -40.65 -22.72 -7.59
CA ILE A 608 -40.80 -21.43 -8.26
C ILE A 608 -41.76 -20.58 -7.42
N ILE A 609 -41.21 -19.60 -6.71
CA ILE A 609 -41.95 -18.49 -6.13
C ILE A 609 -42.70 -17.87 -7.30
N ARG A 610 -44.01 -18.12 -7.42
CA ARG A 610 -44.82 -17.52 -8.47
C ARG A 610 -44.56 -16.03 -8.44
N LYS A 611 -44.12 -15.47 -9.58
CA LYS A 611 -43.99 -14.03 -9.74
C LYS A 611 -45.28 -13.37 -9.24
N PRO A 612 -45.20 -12.27 -8.48
CA PRO A 612 -46.40 -11.60 -8.01
C PRO A 612 -47.33 -11.30 -9.19
N GLU A 613 -48.62 -11.64 -9.05
CA GLU A 613 -49.63 -11.37 -10.09
C GLU A 613 -49.93 -9.85 -10.21
N SER A 614 -49.38 -9.04 -9.31
CA SER A 614 -49.47 -7.57 -9.29
C SER A 614 -48.24 -6.96 -8.60
N ASN A 615 -48.05 -5.65 -8.76
CA ASN A 615 -46.99 -4.86 -8.12
C ASN A 615 -45.56 -5.34 -8.42
N TYR A 616 -45.25 -5.46 -9.71
CA TYR A 616 -44.08 -6.19 -10.23
C TYR A 616 -43.32 -5.37 -11.28
N ILE A 617 -41.99 -5.35 -11.18
CA ILE A 617 -41.06 -4.75 -12.16
C ILE A 617 -40.09 -5.83 -12.65
N GLN A 618 -40.03 -5.99 -13.98
CA GLN A 618 -39.13 -6.89 -14.68
C GLN A 618 -38.06 -6.11 -15.45
N LEU A 619 -36.79 -6.43 -15.18
CA LEU A 619 -35.59 -5.92 -15.82
C LEU A 619 -34.74 -7.01 -16.48
N PHE A 620 -34.91 -8.27 -16.08
CA PHE A 620 -34.36 -9.43 -16.79
C PHE A 620 -35.31 -9.85 -17.92
N GLY A 621 -34.79 -9.94 -19.14
CA GLY A 621 -35.62 -10.10 -20.33
C GLY A 621 -36.34 -8.81 -20.72
N ASP A 622 -37.54 -8.95 -21.28
CA ASP A 622 -38.29 -7.79 -21.77
C ASP A 622 -38.77 -6.92 -20.58
N PHE A 623 -38.55 -5.61 -20.69
CA PHE A 623 -38.96 -4.66 -19.66
C PHE A 623 -40.47 -4.67 -19.49
N LYS A 624 -40.94 -4.98 -18.27
CA LYS A 624 -42.37 -5.09 -17.95
C LYS A 624 -42.68 -4.51 -16.57
N VAL A 625 -43.81 -3.82 -16.45
CA VAL A 625 -44.28 -3.26 -15.17
C VAL A 625 -45.77 -3.53 -14.97
N LEU A 626 -46.12 -4.16 -13.85
CA LEU A 626 -47.50 -4.37 -13.40
C LEU A 626 -47.79 -3.49 -12.18
N ASP A 627 -48.90 -2.74 -12.22
CA ASP A 627 -49.36 -1.93 -11.10
C ASP A 627 -49.85 -2.80 -9.92
N LYS A 628 -50.16 -2.18 -8.78
CA LYS A 628 -50.68 -2.88 -7.58
C LYS A 628 -52.01 -3.62 -7.77
N ASN A 629 -52.71 -3.39 -8.87
CA ASN A 629 -53.96 -4.07 -9.22
C ASN A 629 -53.74 -5.18 -10.28
N GLY A 630 -52.51 -5.38 -10.76
CA GLY A 630 -52.16 -6.36 -11.79
C GLY A 630 -52.28 -5.86 -13.23
N ASN A 631 -52.55 -4.57 -13.46
CA ASN A 631 -52.61 -4.01 -14.80
C ASN A 631 -51.21 -3.77 -15.35
N GLU A 632 -50.98 -4.14 -16.61
CA GLU A 632 -49.72 -3.84 -17.27
C GLU A 632 -49.62 -2.36 -17.67
N ILE A 633 -48.67 -1.67 -17.05
CA ILE A 633 -48.41 -0.22 -17.25
C ILE A 633 -47.10 0.04 -17.99
N THR A 634 -46.48 -1.00 -18.56
CA THR A 634 -45.20 -0.94 -19.29
C THR A 634 -45.18 0.21 -20.32
N SER A 635 -46.26 0.41 -21.06
CA SER A 635 -46.38 1.44 -22.11
C SER A 635 -46.33 2.88 -21.59
N LEU A 636 -46.59 3.11 -20.29
CA LEU A 636 -46.48 4.43 -19.67
C LEU A 636 -45.02 4.88 -19.54
N PHE A 637 -44.08 3.93 -19.48
CA PHE A 637 -42.65 4.19 -19.49
C PHE A 637 -42.15 4.45 -20.91
N THR A 638 -42.45 5.65 -21.44
CA THR A 638 -41.84 6.12 -22.69
C THR A 638 -40.30 5.98 -22.64
N PRO A 639 -39.58 5.87 -23.78
CA PRO A 639 -38.13 5.62 -23.77
C PRO A 639 -37.33 6.54 -22.84
N LYS A 640 -37.71 7.83 -22.77
CA LYS A 640 -37.08 8.80 -21.88
C LYS A 640 -37.41 8.58 -20.40
N LEU A 641 -38.63 8.16 -20.08
CA LEU A 641 -39.04 7.81 -18.71
C LEU A 641 -38.42 6.49 -18.24
N LYS A 642 -38.34 5.49 -19.14
CA LYS A 642 -37.64 4.23 -18.90
C LYS A 642 -36.15 4.48 -18.61
N LYS A 643 -35.48 5.30 -19.44
CA LYS A 643 -34.08 5.68 -19.22
C LYS A 643 -33.87 6.41 -17.89
N LEU A 644 -34.73 7.37 -17.54
CA LEU A 644 -34.69 8.06 -16.25
C LEU A 644 -34.90 7.11 -15.06
N PHE A 645 -35.85 6.19 -15.18
CA PHE A 645 -36.14 5.17 -14.16
C PHE A 645 -34.90 4.30 -13.90
N LEU A 646 -34.29 3.77 -14.96
CA LEU A 646 -33.10 2.93 -14.86
C LEU A 646 -31.93 3.67 -14.20
N ILE A 647 -31.63 4.91 -14.61
CA ILE A 647 -30.53 5.70 -14.04
C ILE A 647 -30.72 5.89 -12.52
N ILE A 648 -31.89 6.36 -12.08
CA ILE A 648 -32.12 6.60 -10.65
C ILE A 648 -32.06 5.28 -9.88
N LEU A 649 -32.70 4.21 -10.38
CA LEU A 649 -32.69 2.89 -9.75
C LEU A 649 -31.25 2.37 -9.56
N LEU A 650 -30.47 2.34 -10.64
CA LEU A 650 -29.15 1.71 -10.66
C LEU A 650 -28.17 2.43 -9.75
N TYR A 651 -28.13 3.76 -9.81
CA TYR A 651 -27.28 4.56 -8.94
C TYR A 651 -27.69 4.48 -7.46
N SER A 652 -28.99 4.32 -7.19
CA SER A 652 -29.49 4.12 -5.81
C SER A 652 -29.12 2.77 -5.22
N LYS A 653 -28.84 1.76 -6.05
CA LYS A 653 -28.40 0.43 -5.57
C LYS A 653 -26.88 0.27 -5.58
N ARG A 654 -26.16 1.03 -6.41
CA ARG A 654 -24.68 1.10 -6.43
C ARG A 654 -24.12 1.77 -5.17
N ASN A 655 -24.74 2.86 -4.70
CA ASN A 655 -24.30 3.57 -3.50
C ASN A 655 -25.50 4.04 -2.65
N LYS A 656 -25.27 4.34 -1.37
CA LYS A 656 -26.32 4.73 -0.42
C LYS A 656 -26.95 6.11 -0.70
N TYR A 657 -26.36 6.92 -1.59
CA TYR A 657 -26.70 8.34 -1.76
C TYR A 657 -27.38 8.67 -3.10
N GLY A 658 -27.44 7.74 -4.07
CA GLY A 658 -28.05 7.96 -5.39
C GLY A 658 -27.21 8.82 -6.34
N ILE A 659 -27.85 9.30 -7.41
CA ILE A 659 -27.20 10.07 -8.49
C ILE A 659 -27.30 11.59 -8.23
N SER A 660 -26.23 12.34 -8.54
CA SER A 660 -26.27 13.80 -8.43
C SER A 660 -27.15 14.44 -9.51
N THR A 661 -27.70 15.62 -9.23
CA THR A 661 -28.45 16.39 -10.23
C THR A 661 -27.61 16.70 -11.47
N GLN A 662 -26.33 17.00 -11.30
CA GLN A 662 -25.40 17.29 -12.39
C GLN A 662 -25.21 16.07 -13.30
N GLU A 663 -24.82 14.93 -12.73
CA GLU A 663 -24.57 13.69 -13.46
C GLU A 663 -25.84 13.18 -14.17
N LEU A 664 -26.99 13.26 -13.49
CA LEU A 664 -28.28 12.93 -14.11
C LEU A 664 -28.59 13.85 -15.31
N THR A 665 -28.16 15.11 -15.24
CA THR A 665 -28.37 16.08 -16.32
C THR A 665 -27.49 15.80 -17.52
N GLU A 666 -26.23 15.47 -17.27
CA GLU A 666 -25.24 15.10 -18.29
C GLU A 666 -25.68 13.84 -19.05
N ILE A 667 -26.22 12.83 -18.36
CA ILE A 667 -26.62 11.56 -19.00
C ILE A 667 -27.92 11.68 -19.83
N LEU A 668 -28.93 12.41 -19.35
CA LEU A 668 -30.27 12.42 -19.97
C LEU A 668 -30.60 13.67 -20.79
N TRP A 669 -29.93 14.79 -20.52
CA TRP A 669 -30.14 16.07 -21.21
C TRP A 669 -28.81 16.68 -21.69
N HIS A 670 -27.89 15.83 -22.15
CA HIS A 670 -26.65 16.26 -22.79
C HIS A 670 -26.91 17.33 -23.87
N GLY A 671 -26.16 18.43 -23.84
CA GLY A 671 -26.28 19.53 -24.81
C GLY A 671 -27.44 20.51 -24.58
N HIS A 672 -28.29 20.31 -23.56
CA HIS A 672 -29.31 21.32 -23.18
C HIS A 672 -28.70 22.44 -22.33
N SER A 673 -29.24 23.66 -22.45
CA SER A 673 -28.90 24.75 -21.52
C SER A 673 -29.35 24.43 -20.10
N SER A 674 -28.64 24.96 -19.09
CA SER A 674 -28.94 24.71 -17.66
C SER A 674 -30.42 24.95 -17.29
N GLN A 675 -31.03 26.02 -17.82
CA GLN A 675 -32.44 26.33 -17.58
C GLN A 675 -33.41 25.37 -18.29
N SER A 676 -33.10 24.98 -19.53
CA SER A 676 -33.90 24.02 -20.32
C SER A 676 -33.85 22.61 -19.70
N ALA A 677 -32.68 22.19 -19.27
CA ALA A 677 -32.46 20.92 -18.57
C ALA A 677 -33.20 20.88 -17.24
N LYS A 678 -33.12 21.93 -16.42
CA LYS A 678 -33.85 22.04 -15.13
C LYS A 678 -35.36 21.90 -15.32
N ASN A 679 -35.94 22.63 -16.27
CA ASN A 679 -37.37 22.57 -16.56
C ASN A 679 -37.80 21.18 -17.07
N SER A 680 -37.04 20.63 -18.03
CA SER A 680 -37.31 19.31 -18.60
C SER A 680 -37.20 18.20 -17.55
N ARG A 681 -36.21 18.29 -16.65
CA ARG A 681 -35.99 17.37 -15.52
C ARG A 681 -37.14 17.39 -14.54
N GLY A 682 -37.58 18.58 -14.11
CA GLY A 682 -38.73 18.72 -13.22
C GLY A 682 -40.00 18.08 -13.78
N VAL A 683 -40.29 18.30 -15.06
CA VAL A 683 -41.45 17.70 -15.74
C VAL A 683 -41.32 16.18 -15.87
N THR A 684 -40.14 15.68 -16.26
CA THR A 684 -39.93 14.24 -16.50
C THR A 684 -39.95 13.45 -15.20
N ILE A 685 -39.33 13.96 -14.13
CA ILE A 685 -39.37 13.35 -12.79
C ILE A 685 -40.80 13.36 -12.24
N ARG A 686 -41.56 14.44 -12.43
CA ARG A 686 -42.97 14.48 -12.03
C ARG A 686 -43.80 13.41 -12.74
N LYS A 687 -43.63 13.25 -14.06
CA LYS A 687 -44.31 12.20 -14.83
C LYS A 687 -43.93 10.81 -14.33
N LEU A 688 -42.65 10.57 -14.05
CA LEU A 688 -42.20 9.30 -13.50
C LEU A 688 -42.80 9.01 -12.11
N ARG A 689 -42.84 10.00 -11.21
CA ARG A 689 -43.48 9.86 -9.89
C ARG A 689 -44.95 9.44 -10.00
N LEU A 690 -45.72 10.07 -10.89
CA LEU A 690 -47.12 9.71 -11.12
C LEU A 690 -47.29 8.26 -11.60
N ILE A 691 -46.37 7.75 -12.41
CA ILE A 691 -46.39 6.34 -12.82
C ILE A 691 -46.06 5.45 -11.62
N LEU A 692 -45.05 5.80 -10.82
CA LEU A 692 -44.63 5.02 -9.66
C LEU A 692 -45.64 5.02 -8.51
N GLU A 693 -46.54 6.00 -8.41
CA GLU A 693 -47.66 6.02 -7.45
C GLU A 693 -48.66 4.86 -7.64
N SER A 694 -48.68 4.26 -8.84
CA SER A 694 -49.47 3.05 -9.13
C SER A 694 -48.84 1.77 -8.56
N LEU A 695 -47.59 1.83 -8.10
CA LEU A 695 -46.87 0.75 -7.40
C LEU A 695 -46.85 1.01 -5.89
N ASP A 696 -46.84 -0.05 -5.08
CA ASP A 696 -46.78 0.15 -3.63
C ASP A 696 -45.37 0.51 -3.17
N SER A 697 -45.26 1.63 -2.47
CA SER A 697 -44.07 2.01 -1.70
C SER A 697 -42.78 2.15 -2.54
N VAL A 698 -42.90 2.61 -3.80
CA VAL A 698 -41.78 3.08 -4.62
C VAL A 698 -41.75 4.61 -4.60
N GLN A 699 -40.67 5.19 -4.06
CA GLN A 699 -40.55 6.65 -3.96
C GLN A 699 -39.21 7.17 -4.51
N ILE A 700 -39.27 8.29 -5.23
CA ILE A 700 -38.09 9.04 -5.66
C ILE A 700 -37.85 10.20 -4.69
N ASN A 701 -36.81 10.06 -3.90
CA ASN A 701 -36.38 11.01 -2.88
C ASN A 701 -35.31 11.95 -3.46
N PHE A 702 -35.37 13.21 -3.03
CA PHE A 702 -34.37 14.22 -3.36
C PHE A 702 -33.81 14.80 -2.07
N HIS A 703 -32.50 14.63 -1.85
CA HIS A 703 -31.83 15.10 -0.64
C HIS A 703 -30.40 15.54 -0.98
N ILE A 704 -30.00 16.75 -0.56
CA ILE A 704 -28.67 17.35 -0.82
C ILE A 704 -28.23 17.15 -2.29
N ASP A 705 -29.02 17.70 -3.22
CA ASP A 705 -28.75 17.65 -4.65
C ASP A 705 -28.57 16.25 -5.29
N ARG A 706 -29.08 15.22 -4.62
CA ARG A 706 -29.05 13.83 -5.11
C ARG A 706 -30.44 13.22 -5.19
N TRP A 707 -30.62 12.40 -6.22
CA TRP A 707 -31.84 11.65 -6.52
C TRP A 707 -31.62 10.19 -6.18
N ALA A 708 -32.49 9.64 -5.33
CA ALA A 708 -32.46 8.25 -4.94
C ALA A 708 -33.85 7.62 -5.00
N MET A 709 -33.92 6.32 -5.31
CA MET A 709 -35.14 5.53 -5.32
C MET A 709 -35.14 4.53 -4.17
N SER A 710 -36.23 4.55 -3.41
CA SER A 710 -36.49 3.68 -2.27
C SER A 710 -37.61 2.69 -2.58
N PHE A 711 -37.50 1.50 -2.01
CA PHE A 711 -38.40 0.36 -2.19
C PHE A 711 -38.76 -0.11 -0.79
N ASP A 712 -39.78 0.50 -0.19
CA ASP A 712 -40.06 0.40 1.25
C ASP A 712 -41.28 -0.48 1.56
N GLY A 713 -41.81 -1.22 0.57
CA GLY A 713 -43.00 -2.06 0.70
C GLY A 713 -42.97 -3.32 -0.18
N PRO A 714 -44.11 -3.97 -0.47
CA PRO A 714 -44.19 -5.32 -1.04
C PRO A 714 -43.90 -5.40 -2.55
N VAL A 715 -43.54 -4.29 -3.19
CA VAL A 715 -43.21 -4.24 -4.62
C VAL A 715 -42.03 -5.16 -4.94
N TYR A 716 -42.21 -5.99 -5.96
CA TYR A 716 -41.16 -6.90 -6.42
C TYR A 716 -40.45 -6.27 -7.60
N CYS A 717 -39.13 -6.18 -7.53
CA CYS A 717 -38.26 -5.80 -8.65
C CYS A 717 -37.17 -6.83 -8.78
N ASP A 718 -37.16 -7.57 -9.88
CA ASP A 718 -36.25 -8.70 -10.11
C ASP A 718 -34.76 -8.35 -9.97
N TYR A 719 -34.34 -7.19 -10.47
CA TYR A 719 -32.98 -6.66 -10.28
C TYR A 719 -32.65 -6.38 -8.82
N VAL A 720 -33.59 -5.79 -8.06
CA VAL A 720 -33.38 -5.48 -6.64
C VAL A 720 -33.32 -6.77 -5.81
N GLU A 721 -34.17 -7.75 -6.12
CA GLU A 721 -34.14 -9.07 -5.49
C GLU A 721 -32.85 -9.83 -5.82
N CYS A 722 -32.39 -9.77 -7.07
CA CYS A 722 -31.09 -10.31 -7.47
C CYS A 722 -29.95 -9.72 -6.62
N LEU A 723 -29.88 -8.39 -6.49
CA LEU A 723 -28.88 -7.73 -5.65
C LEU A 723 -29.02 -8.07 -4.15
N LYS A 724 -30.23 -8.31 -3.64
CA LYS A 724 -30.44 -8.77 -2.26
C LYS A 724 -29.89 -10.18 -2.05
N LEU A 725 -30.02 -11.07 -3.04
CA LEU A 725 -29.44 -12.41 -2.99
C LEU A 725 -27.91 -12.33 -3.01
N LEU A 726 -27.33 -11.55 -3.93
CA LEU A 726 -25.88 -11.39 -4.06
C LEU A 726 -25.20 -10.78 -2.82
N LYS A 727 -25.94 -10.03 -1.98
CA LYS A 727 -25.42 -9.41 -0.75
C LYS A 727 -25.41 -10.34 0.48
N ARG A 728 -25.93 -11.58 0.41
CA ARG A 728 -25.99 -12.49 1.57
C ARG A 728 -24.65 -13.22 1.75
N GLU A 729 -24.03 -13.10 2.94
CA GLU A 729 -22.71 -13.70 3.28
C GLU A 729 -22.70 -15.24 3.48
N LYS A 730 -23.68 -16.00 2.96
CA LYS A 730 -23.79 -17.46 3.24
C LYS A 730 -23.34 -18.35 2.08
N ILE A 731 -22.89 -19.56 2.43
CA ILE A 731 -22.64 -20.69 1.53
C ILE A 731 -23.87 -20.90 0.63
N HIS A 732 -23.67 -20.87 -0.69
CA HIS A 732 -24.68 -21.14 -1.71
C HIS A 732 -25.25 -22.56 -1.52
N ASP A 733 -26.41 -22.67 -0.89
CA ASP A 733 -27.14 -23.93 -0.81
C ASP A 733 -27.99 -24.11 -2.10
N THR A 734 -28.48 -25.33 -2.33
CA THR A 734 -29.29 -25.64 -3.52
C THR A 734 -30.51 -24.71 -3.64
N ASN A 735 -31.09 -24.26 -2.52
CA ASN A 735 -32.23 -23.33 -2.54
C ASN A 735 -31.83 -21.92 -3.00
N PHE A 736 -30.66 -21.42 -2.59
CA PHE A 736 -30.12 -20.17 -3.10
C PHE A 736 -29.94 -20.22 -4.62
N ASN A 737 -29.29 -21.27 -5.12
CA ASN A 737 -28.99 -21.41 -6.55
C ASN A 737 -30.26 -21.46 -7.40
N LEU A 738 -31.29 -22.17 -6.93
CA LEU A 738 -32.59 -22.23 -7.59
C LEU A 738 -33.31 -20.87 -7.59
N ASN A 739 -33.31 -20.16 -6.46
CA ASN A 739 -33.93 -18.83 -6.37
C ASN A 739 -33.19 -17.80 -7.24
N PHE A 740 -31.86 -17.89 -7.30
CA PHE A 740 -31.04 -17.02 -8.14
C PHE A 740 -31.29 -17.29 -9.63
N TYR A 741 -31.27 -18.57 -10.04
CA TYR A 741 -31.59 -18.97 -11.41
C TYR A 741 -33.01 -18.52 -11.82
N HIS A 742 -33.99 -18.66 -10.93
CA HIS A 742 -35.37 -18.25 -11.19
C HIS A 742 -35.51 -16.76 -11.56
N ILE A 743 -34.66 -15.89 -11.01
CA ILE A 743 -34.69 -14.45 -11.32
C ILE A 743 -34.08 -14.19 -12.70
N ILE A 744 -32.94 -14.81 -12.99
CA ILE A 744 -32.14 -14.50 -14.19
C ILE A 744 -32.60 -15.26 -15.44
N GLN A 745 -33.36 -16.36 -15.31
CA GLN A 745 -33.79 -17.20 -16.44
C GLN A 745 -34.65 -16.48 -17.48
N GLU A 746 -35.19 -15.31 -17.15
CA GLU A 746 -36.09 -14.52 -18.02
C GLU A 746 -35.38 -13.86 -19.20
N GLY A 747 -34.04 -13.80 -19.17
CA GLY A 747 -33.22 -13.33 -20.28
C GLY A 747 -32.18 -12.30 -19.86
N GLU A 748 -31.52 -11.70 -20.85
CA GLU A 748 -30.54 -10.63 -20.66
C GLU A 748 -31.07 -9.47 -19.78
N LEU A 749 -30.21 -8.99 -18.87
CA LEU A 749 -30.51 -7.82 -18.05
C LEU A 749 -30.56 -6.56 -18.94
N PHE A 750 -31.64 -5.80 -18.85
CA PHE A 750 -31.91 -4.62 -19.69
C PHE A 750 -31.92 -4.95 -21.19
N LYS A 751 -32.52 -6.07 -21.56
CA LYS A 751 -32.66 -6.52 -22.96
C LYS A 751 -33.16 -5.40 -23.87
N GLY A 752 -32.46 -5.20 -24.97
CA GLY A 752 -32.76 -4.17 -25.98
C GLY A 752 -32.29 -2.75 -25.62
N GLU A 753 -31.66 -2.53 -24.46
CA GLU A 753 -31.03 -1.26 -24.10
C GLU A 753 -29.50 -1.35 -24.28
N SER A 754 -28.94 -0.40 -25.03
CA SER A 754 -27.51 -0.33 -25.39
C SER A 754 -26.94 1.06 -25.07
N TYR A 755 -26.93 1.44 -23.79
CA TYR A 755 -26.29 2.68 -23.36
C TYR A 755 -24.95 2.36 -22.70
N ASP A 756 -23.90 3.10 -23.04
CA ASP A 756 -22.53 2.88 -22.52
C ASP A 756 -22.47 2.85 -20.98
N TRP A 757 -23.26 3.68 -20.30
CA TRP A 757 -23.29 3.72 -18.83
C TRP A 757 -23.96 2.49 -18.18
N LEU A 758 -24.65 1.63 -18.96
CA LEU A 758 -25.21 0.37 -18.46
C LEU A 758 -24.16 -0.75 -18.39
N ASP A 759 -23.05 -0.64 -19.13
CA ASP A 759 -22.08 -1.73 -19.28
C ASP A 759 -21.45 -2.12 -17.95
N ASP A 760 -21.11 -1.14 -17.10
CA ASP A 760 -20.67 -1.36 -15.71
C ASP A 760 -21.64 -2.26 -14.91
N PHE A 761 -22.94 -1.98 -15.04
CA PHE A 761 -23.99 -2.66 -14.28
C PHE A 761 -24.29 -4.05 -14.85
N LYS A 762 -24.32 -4.17 -16.18
CA LYS A 762 -24.46 -5.47 -16.88
C LYS A 762 -23.26 -6.36 -16.57
N GLY A 763 -22.04 -5.83 -16.59
CA GLY A 763 -20.81 -6.57 -16.27
C GLY A 763 -20.78 -7.08 -14.84
N PHE A 764 -21.14 -6.26 -13.84
CA PHE A 764 -21.19 -6.70 -12.45
C PHE A 764 -22.14 -7.88 -12.24
N VAL A 765 -23.37 -7.79 -12.75
CA VAL A 765 -24.35 -8.88 -12.61
C VAL A 765 -23.96 -10.08 -13.46
N GLY A 766 -23.44 -9.84 -14.68
CA GLY A 766 -23.01 -10.87 -15.61
C GLY A 766 -21.93 -11.79 -15.02
N ASN A 767 -20.88 -11.21 -14.43
CA ASN A 767 -19.82 -11.99 -13.78
C ASN A 767 -20.37 -12.87 -12.65
N ASN A 768 -21.26 -12.33 -11.82
CA ASN A 768 -21.89 -13.11 -10.74
C ASN A 768 -22.80 -14.22 -11.29
N ILE A 769 -23.48 -14.01 -12.42
CA ILE A 769 -24.27 -15.05 -13.09
C ILE A 769 -23.36 -16.21 -13.51
N VAL A 770 -22.26 -15.91 -14.20
CA VAL A 770 -21.30 -16.92 -14.69
C VAL A 770 -20.76 -17.73 -13.52
N ASP A 771 -20.22 -17.07 -12.49
CA ASP A 771 -19.57 -17.71 -11.35
C ASP A 771 -20.53 -18.63 -10.57
N ILE A 772 -21.73 -18.12 -10.24
CA ILE A 772 -22.71 -18.86 -9.43
C ILE A 772 -23.26 -20.04 -10.22
N LEU A 773 -23.58 -19.86 -11.52
CA LEU A 773 -24.15 -20.93 -12.32
C LEU A 773 -23.14 -22.04 -12.65
N LEU A 774 -21.88 -21.70 -12.92
CA LEU A 774 -20.82 -22.71 -13.13
C LEU A 774 -20.58 -23.52 -11.86
N LYS A 775 -20.54 -22.84 -10.70
CA LYS A 775 -20.47 -23.53 -9.42
C LYS A 775 -21.68 -24.45 -9.22
N PHE A 776 -22.88 -23.99 -9.55
CA PHE A 776 -24.09 -24.80 -9.43
C PHE A 776 -24.07 -26.02 -10.36
N ILE A 777 -23.62 -25.87 -11.61
CA ILE A 777 -23.45 -26.98 -12.55
C ILE A 777 -22.48 -28.03 -11.99
N SER A 778 -21.41 -27.63 -11.30
CA SER A 778 -20.44 -28.57 -10.71
C SER A 778 -21.03 -29.48 -9.61
N GLU A 779 -22.16 -29.09 -9.01
CA GLU A 779 -22.88 -29.87 -7.99
C GLU A 779 -23.92 -30.85 -8.59
N LEU A 780 -24.12 -30.82 -9.92
CA LEU A 780 -25.11 -31.62 -10.65
C LEU A 780 -24.46 -32.81 -11.37
N THR A 781 -25.26 -33.83 -11.67
CA THR A 781 -24.79 -35.01 -12.42
C THR A 781 -25.41 -35.06 -13.82
N ILE A 782 -24.59 -35.24 -14.85
CA ILE A 782 -25.05 -35.37 -16.25
C ILE A 782 -26.01 -36.56 -16.42
N GLU A 783 -25.94 -37.55 -15.53
CA GLU A 783 -26.82 -38.74 -15.50
C GLU A 783 -28.26 -38.41 -15.11
N HIS A 784 -28.45 -37.52 -14.14
CA HIS A 784 -29.77 -37.30 -13.54
C HIS A 784 -30.34 -35.90 -13.82
N ASP A 785 -29.49 -34.92 -14.14
CA ASP A 785 -29.84 -33.50 -14.14
C ASP A 785 -29.55 -32.83 -15.50
N ASN A 786 -29.49 -33.61 -16.59
CA ASN A 786 -29.11 -33.16 -17.94
C ASN A 786 -29.91 -31.94 -18.46
N GLU A 787 -31.22 -31.90 -18.26
CA GLU A 787 -32.08 -30.80 -18.72
C GLU A 787 -31.78 -29.50 -17.95
N LEU A 788 -31.52 -29.59 -16.65
CA LEU A 788 -31.15 -28.43 -15.83
C LEU A 788 -29.77 -27.92 -16.23
N ILE A 789 -28.80 -28.81 -16.45
CA ILE A 789 -27.46 -28.41 -16.91
C ILE A 789 -27.54 -27.66 -18.24
N LEU A 790 -28.34 -28.13 -19.21
CA LEU A 790 -28.54 -27.40 -20.47
C LEU A 790 -29.10 -25.99 -20.23
N LYS A 791 -30.17 -25.88 -19.44
CA LYS A 791 -30.79 -24.60 -19.07
C LYS A 791 -29.82 -23.61 -18.39
N LEU A 792 -28.95 -24.10 -17.51
CA LEU A 792 -27.92 -23.29 -16.85
C LEU A 792 -26.83 -22.86 -17.84
N THR A 793 -26.35 -23.78 -18.68
CA THR A 793 -25.33 -23.46 -19.70
C THR A 793 -25.85 -22.47 -20.74
N ASP A 794 -27.12 -22.57 -21.16
CA ASP A 794 -27.75 -21.63 -22.08
C ASP A 794 -27.81 -20.22 -21.48
N ARG A 795 -28.17 -20.12 -20.20
CA ARG A 795 -28.20 -18.84 -19.47
C ARG A 795 -26.80 -18.22 -19.31
N ILE A 796 -25.77 -19.04 -19.07
CA ILE A 796 -24.38 -18.56 -19.05
C ILE A 796 -24.00 -18.03 -20.43
N LEU A 797 -24.24 -18.81 -21.50
CA LEU A 797 -23.86 -18.45 -22.87
C LEU A 797 -24.66 -17.27 -23.44
N GLU A 798 -25.85 -16.97 -22.92
CA GLU A 798 -26.57 -15.74 -23.27
C GLU A 798 -25.97 -14.51 -22.56
N THR A 799 -25.24 -14.70 -21.46
CA THR A 799 -24.57 -13.63 -20.70
C THR A 799 -23.13 -13.42 -21.17
N ASP A 800 -22.41 -14.51 -21.37
CA ASP A 800 -21.04 -14.60 -21.87
C ASP A 800 -21.00 -15.61 -23.04
N PRO A 801 -21.21 -15.16 -24.29
CA PRO A 801 -21.28 -16.01 -25.47
C PRO A 801 -20.02 -16.82 -25.76
N VAL A 802 -18.89 -16.42 -25.17
CA VAL A 802 -17.54 -16.97 -25.40
C VAL A 802 -17.00 -17.71 -24.16
N ASN A 803 -17.90 -18.16 -23.27
CA ASN A 803 -17.56 -18.98 -22.11
C ASN A 803 -17.28 -20.46 -22.49
N ASP A 804 -16.01 -20.86 -22.42
CA ASP A 804 -15.54 -22.20 -22.81
C ASP A 804 -15.99 -23.31 -21.83
N GLN A 805 -16.07 -23.01 -20.53
CA GLN A 805 -16.52 -23.97 -19.51
C GLN A 805 -18.01 -24.32 -19.68
N ALA A 806 -18.86 -23.32 -19.88
CA ALA A 806 -20.28 -23.55 -20.16
C ALA A 806 -20.49 -24.32 -21.47
N LEU A 807 -19.69 -24.01 -22.50
CA LEU A 807 -19.66 -24.78 -23.75
C LEU A 807 -19.31 -26.25 -23.48
N ALA A 808 -18.25 -26.55 -22.74
CA ALA A 808 -17.83 -27.91 -22.45
C ALA A 808 -18.95 -28.73 -21.76
N PHE A 809 -19.58 -28.18 -20.72
CA PHE A 809 -20.72 -28.84 -20.06
C PHE A 809 -21.89 -29.09 -21.01
N LYS A 810 -22.23 -28.09 -21.85
CA LYS A 810 -23.30 -28.22 -22.86
C LYS A 810 -23.00 -29.31 -23.88
N LEU A 811 -21.77 -29.38 -24.39
CA LEU A 811 -21.33 -30.41 -25.34
C LEU A 811 -21.39 -31.81 -24.74
N LYS A 812 -20.91 -31.99 -23.49
CA LYS A 812 -20.98 -33.27 -22.78
C LYS A 812 -22.42 -33.77 -22.62
N VAL A 813 -23.36 -32.87 -22.29
CA VAL A 813 -24.78 -33.22 -22.17
C VAL A 813 -25.37 -33.60 -23.54
N LEU A 814 -25.11 -32.83 -24.59
CA LEU A 814 -25.62 -33.10 -25.94
C LEU A 814 -25.11 -34.43 -26.51
N ILE A 815 -23.84 -34.77 -26.28
CA ILE A 815 -23.26 -36.06 -26.67
C ILE A 815 -23.94 -37.21 -25.93
N LYS A 816 -24.17 -37.06 -24.63
CA LYS A 816 -24.89 -38.07 -23.84
C LYS A 816 -26.34 -38.27 -24.30
N GLN A 817 -26.98 -37.22 -24.80
CA GLN A 817 -28.30 -37.30 -25.43
C GLN A 817 -28.26 -37.90 -26.86
N ASN A 818 -27.10 -38.38 -27.31
CA ASN A 818 -26.84 -38.86 -28.67
C ASN A 818 -27.07 -37.80 -29.77
N ASN A 819 -27.02 -36.51 -29.42
CA ASN A 819 -27.25 -35.40 -30.34
C ASN A 819 -25.92 -34.79 -30.83
N TYR A 820 -25.09 -35.63 -31.45
CA TYR A 820 -23.74 -35.27 -31.92
C TYR A 820 -23.72 -34.13 -32.93
N ASN A 821 -24.70 -34.08 -33.84
CA ASN A 821 -24.78 -33.02 -34.86
C ASN A 821 -25.03 -31.65 -34.23
N LEU A 822 -25.91 -31.56 -33.23
CA LEU A 822 -26.16 -30.32 -32.52
C LEU A 822 -24.96 -29.90 -31.65
N ALA A 823 -24.24 -30.86 -31.07
CA ALA A 823 -23.01 -30.59 -30.33
C ALA A 823 -21.94 -29.97 -31.24
N LYS A 824 -21.70 -30.57 -32.41
CA LYS A 824 -20.73 -30.04 -33.39
C LYS A 824 -21.13 -28.65 -33.90
N PHE A 825 -22.41 -28.46 -34.25
CA PHE A 825 -22.93 -27.16 -34.66
C PHE A 825 -22.77 -26.09 -33.57
N THR A 826 -23.00 -26.44 -32.31
CA THR A 826 -22.85 -25.52 -31.16
C THR A 826 -21.38 -25.09 -31.00
N PHE A 827 -20.44 -26.02 -31.12
CA PHE A 827 -19.01 -25.74 -31.07
C PHE A 827 -18.54 -24.86 -32.25
N GLU A 828 -18.97 -25.18 -33.48
CA GLU A 828 -18.61 -24.39 -34.67
C GLU A 828 -19.12 -22.95 -34.55
N ARG A 829 -20.38 -22.77 -34.12
CA ARG A 829 -20.96 -21.44 -33.88
C ARG A 829 -20.20 -20.65 -32.81
N PHE A 830 -19.78 -21.31 -31.74
CA PHE A 830 -18.96 -20.68 -30.71
C PHE A 830 -17.63 -20.21 -31.26
N CYS A 831 -16.92 -21.03 -32.04
CA CYS A 831 -15.66 -20.65 -32.67
C CYS A 831 -15.80 -19.44 -33.60
N THR A 832 -16.89 -19.37 -34.38
CA THR A 832 -17.19 -18.20 -35.23
C THR A 832 -17.40 -16.94 -34.39
N LEU A 833 -18.21 -17.01 -33.33
CA LEU A 833 -18.46 -15.87 -32.45
C LEU A 833 -17.18 -15.43 -31.72
N TYR A 834 -16.35 -16.37 -31.29
CA TYR A 834 -15.06 -16.07 -30.66
C TYR A 834 -14.12 -15.31 -31.61
N GLU A 835 -14.02 -15.76 -32.88
CA GLU A 835 -13.21 -15.09 -33.91
C GLU A 835 -13.76 -13.71 -34.28
N GLU A 836 -15.09 -13.54 -34.33
CA GLU A 836 -15.73 -12.23 -34.54
C GLU A 836 -15.48 -11.24 -33.39
N MET A 837 -15.49 -11.71 -32.14
CA MET A 837 -15.30 -10.85 -30.96
C MET A 837 -13.83 -10.49 -30.70
N TYR A 838 -12.91 -11.43 -30.88
CA TYR A 838 -11.49 -11.26 -30.49
C TYR A 838 -10.53 -11.14 -31.67
N GLY A 839 -10.96 -11.41 -32.91
CA GLY A 839 -10.12 -11.33 -34.10
C GLY A 839 -9.10 -12.48 -34.26
N GLU A 840 -9.23 -13.54 -33.46
CA GLU A 840 -8.38 -14.73 -33.50
C GLU A 840 -9.18 -16.03 -33.37
N LYS A 841 -8.61 -17.15 -33.81
CA LYS A 841 -9.28 -18.46 -33.77
C LYS A 841 -9.20 -19.09 -32.38
N PHE A 842 -10.31 -19.70 -31.95
CA PHE A 842 -10.35 -20.46 -30.71
C PHE A 842 -9.37 -21.65 -30.74
N ALA A 843 -8.54 -21.76 -29.69
CA ALA A 843 -7.37 -22.64 -29.69
C ALA A 843 -7.69 -24.13 -29.43
N SER A 844 -8.70 -24.42 -28.61
CA SER A 844 -9.06 -25.79 -28.23
C SER A 844 -9.88 -26.50 -29.31
N LYS A 845 -9.64 -27.79 -29.52
CA LYS A 845 -10.42 -28.60 -30.46
C LYS A 845 -11.65 -29.19 -29.79
N PHE A 846 -12.61 -29.63 -30.61
CA PHE A 846 -13.86 -30.24 -30.15
C PHE A 846 -13.65 -31.38 -29.13
N ASP A 847 -12.70 -32.29 -29.40
CA ASP A 847 -12.41 -33.44 -28.55
C ASP A 847 -11.72 -33.05 -27.22
N ASP A 848 -10.99 -31.94 -27.20
CA ASP A 848 -10.28 -31.46 -26.00
C ASP A 848 -11.27 -30.97 -24.93
N LEU A 849 -12.43 -30.43 -25.34
CA LEU A 849 -13.49 -29.97 -24.44
C LEU A 849 -14.37 -31.10 -23.87
N LEU A 850 -14.19 -32.33 -24.35
CA LEU A 850 -14.92 -33.50 -23.87
C LEU A 850 -14.16 -34.30 -22.83
N THR A 851 -12.85 -34.04 -22.70
CA THR A 851 -11.93 -34.75 -21.81
C THR A 851 -11.52 -33.94 -20.56
N SER A 852 -11.64 -32.61 -20.61
CA SER A 852 -11.77 -31.75 -19.42
C SER A 852 -13.09 -32.02 -18.71
#